data_AF-A0A978STJ3-F1
#
_entry.id   AF-A0A978STJ3-F1
#
_cell.length_a   1.000
_cell.length_b   1.000
_cell.length_c   1.000
_cell.angle_alpha   90.00
_cell.angle_beta   90.00
_cell.angle_gamma   90.00
#
_symmetry.space_group_name_H-M   'P 1'
#
loop_
_entity.id
_entity.type
_entity.pdbx_description
1 polymer ?
#
loop_
_entity_poly.entity_id
_entity_poly.type
_entity_poly.pdbx_seq_one_letter_code
_entity_poly.pdbx_strand_id
1 'polypeptide(L)'
;MNNNLAGANKPLSKYKNNPKITLPPQRQTATFQRQPESRRQIPPDRQGKLSTALIVSIAFFSGISAIAAGAWFSLKLILTPEQINWVDEYLPETDSIPLSNSKNPPQTFAEIQKQLQEEGLFTPALLPLNSKTAELPESELASFQLMQVMVEALQPKSLLCQSPCQQLYELRIYETVAPPNNKASKEPYFRLLSQMPVQGPAESFVLDSLTDSDSKKQGSSKSLPLTALEPLQGEAPATGIWLNFTGHRLESEKAISYGQIFHFYPEKANLSLMLQWTSPAGKLPTWQEVTGAGKPELVITRATGNEPSFQVYQIESRNFLLNPIALEEISLKQPVLENPVYRQALQLARSGLWIPAVKLMEALKQERQKKGESWPQAVQAQLDVIKLHALEIQKQFNISSTEPEERAIALLIEGRWHEALKIFEEDLENSYKIALALKADKGSLEKRLDKALKIFPKQIELKAWGALIRAAKQGSPRARQWLEEQQNNTSGTVERVRELLERMDVALSEATLINHPGKLVGLALPVEQVNNDDWLLPKKDEILQLEKGQIWYKVQVAAFHDGQNWRRAPFNQLNLPRIYPQRRLWRILGLNLDPKIQISVWMPDGQQKLVSATVKALWFDKGIVQLLASGEITPAGYSAGALKPRPIAFSVDRFRWLQPDSIILGDLNQQQPAWVMAILTNLWGDLQKARRVTERAMPNLEELLKQSSDWVVQLIDVNNNNLPDAVLTLRADVFANLQQPGAALQGNAATRTLIFDDVGDLIYSEFTTHATQSLTGFADLEDGGAVALVVDSPNGYMLKRWNAKRQIFE
;
A
#
# COMPACT_ATOMS: atom_id res chain seq x y z
N MET A 1 41.09 28.34 -14.61
CA MET A 1 40.95 27.95 -16.03
C MET A 1 39.50 28.11 -16.43
N ASN A 2 39.30 28.94 -17.46
CA ASN A 2 38.03 29.50 -17.91
C ASN A 2 37.19 28.48 -18.69
N ASN A 3 35.86 28.49 -18.54
CA ASN A 3 34.98 29.20 -19.47
C ASN A 3 33.50 29.16 -19.05
N ASN A 4 32.94 30.36 -19.00
CA ASN A 4 31.52 30.68 -18.97
C ASN A 4 30.83 30.23 -20.26
N LEU A 5 29.51 30.00 -20.19
CA LEU A 5 28.56 30.65 -21.10
C LEU A 5 27.18 30.70 -20.46
N ALA A 6 26.78 31.92 -20.12
CA ALA A 6 25.45 32.34 -19.75
C ALA A 6 24.55 32.44 -20.99
N GLY A 7 23.24 32.25 -20.79
CA GLY A 7 22.22 32.50 -21.80
C GLY A 7 20.86 32.69 -21.16
N ALA A 8 20.62 33.87 -20.62
CA ALA A 8 19.31 34.34 -20.20
C ALA A 8 18.41 34.60 -21.41
N ASN A 9 17.09 34.36 -21.30
CA ASN A 9 16.09 35.24 -21.91
C ASN A 9 14.74 35.12 -21.19
N LYS A 10 14.25 36.28 -20.73
CA LYS A 10 12.94 36.55 -20.16
C LYS A 10 11.91 36.88 -21.27
N PRO A 11 10.61 36.92 -20.97
CA PRO A 11 9.52 36.67 -21.91
C PRO A 11 9.02 37.94 -22.58
N LEU A 12 8.49 37.82 -23.81
CA LEU A 12 7.65 38.84 -24.42
C LEU A 12 6.53 38.22 -25.27
N SER A 13 5.43 38.95 -25.26
CA SER A 13 4.04 38.56 -25.52
C SER A 13 3.59 38.71 -26.96
N LYS A 14 2.42 38.11 -27.25
CA LYS A 14 1.43 38.44 -28.30
C LYS A 14 1.79 38.07 -29.74
N TYR A 15 1.20 36.98 -30.21
CA TYR A 15 0.42 36.99 -31.44
C TYR A 15 -0.80 36.08 -31.31
N LYS A 16 -1.99 36.68 -31.44
CA LYS A 16 -3.24 36.00 -31.79
C LYS A 16 -3.05 35.39 -33.18
N ASN A 17 -3.45 34.13 -33.37
CA ASN A 17 -4.24 33.67 -34.52
C ASN A 17 -4.58 32.17 -34.39
N ASN A 18 -5.87 31.90 -34.32
CA ASN A 18 -6.47 30.56 -34.49
C ASN A 18 -6.18 30.02 -35.90
N PRO A 19 -5.98 28.71 -36.04
CA PRO A 19 -6.53 27.97 -37.16
C PRO A 19 -7.71 27.12 -36.66
N LYS A 20 -8.92 27.56 -37.02
CA LYS A 20 -10.11 26.71 -37.06
C LYS A 20 -9.82 25.57 -38.03
N ILE A 21 -9.82 24.33 -37.57
CA ILE A 21 -9.94 23.17 -38.46
C ILE A 21 -11.44 23.01 -38.76
N THR A 22 -11.75 23.23 -40.03
CA THR A 22 -13.07 23.21 -40.64
C THR A 22 -13.54 21.76 -40.82
N LEU A 23 -14.59 21.37 -40.09
CA LEU A 23 -15.43 20.22 -40.42
C LEU A 23 -16.30 20.59 -41.63
N PRO A 24 -16.48 19.72 -42.64
CA PRO A 24 -17.42 19.95 -43.72
C PRO A 24 -18.89 19.85 -43.24
N PRO A 25 -19.83 20.58 -43.85
CA PRO A 25 -21.11 20.91 -43.23
C PRO A 25 -22.14 19.79 -43.30
N GLN A 26 -22.80 19.57 -42.17
CA GLN A 26 -24.11 18.92 -42.09
C GLN A 26 -25.18 19.79 -42.77
N ARG A 27 -25.93 19.21 -43.72
CA ARG A 27 -27.26 19.69 -44.11
C ARG A 27 -28.31 18.94 -43.28
N GLN A 28 -28.94 19.64 -42.34
CA GLN A 28 -30.33 19.43 -41.95
C GLN A 28 -31.20 20.10 -43.04
N THR A 29 -32.47 19.79 -43.34
CA THR A 29 -33.59 19.22 -42.58
C THR A 29 -34.66 18.84 -43.63
N ALA A 30 -35.41 17.78 -43.40
CA ALA A 30 -36.80 17.70 -43.85
C ALA A 30 -37.57 16.78 -42.90
N THR A 31 -38.18 17.44 -41.92
CA THR A 31 -39.22 16.96 -41.02
C THR A 31 -40.38 16.36 -41.82
N PHE A 32 -40.82 15.14 -41.48
CA PHE A 32 -42.19 14.72 -41.79
C PHE A 32 -42.88 14.22 -40.53
N GLN A 33 -44.08 14.77 -40.35
CA GLN A 33 -44.88 14.81 -39.14
C GLN A 33 -45.57 13.47 -38.86
N ARG A 34 -45.76 13.18 -37.56
CA ARG A 34 -46.80 12.30 -37.05
C ARG A 34 -48.18 12.90 -37.36
N GLN A 35 -49.10 12.05 -37.83
CA GLN A 35 -50.50 12.14 -37.43
C GLN A 35 -51.16 10.74 -37.39
N PRO A 36 -52.27 10.59 -36.63
CA PRO A 36 -52.70 9.34 -36.02
C PRO A 36 -53.82 8.62 -36.79
N GLU A 37 -54.22 7.48 -36.22
CA GLU A 37 -55.43 6.69 -36.44
C GLU A 37 -56.61 7.43 -37.08
N SER A 38 -57.13 6.85 -38.16
CA SER A 38 -58.48 7.08 -38.65
C SER A 38 -59.19 5.75 -38.82
N ARG A 39 -60.02 5.40 -37.81
CA ARG A 39 -61.24 4.60 -38.00
C ARG A 39 -62.05 5.16 -39.17
N ARG A 40 -62.49 4.30 -40.08
CA ARG A 40 -63.78 4.39 -40.80
C ARG A 40 -64.01 3.03 -41.47
N GLN A 41 -64.95 2.24 -40.96
CA GLN A 41 -66.39 2.27 -41.24
C GLN A 41 -66.75 1.62 -42.57
N ILE A 42 -67.38 0.47 -42.40
CA ILE A 42 -68.29 -0.26 -43.28
C ILE A 42 -69.21 0.72 -44.03
N PRO A 43 -69.44 0.54 -45.34
CA PRO A 43 -70.67 0.94 -45.99
C PRO A 43 -71.66 -0.24 -46.06
N PRO A 44 -72.96 -0.01 -45.84
CA PRO A 44 -73.98 -1.04 -45.85
C PRO A 44 -74.47 -1.36 -47.27
N ASP A 45 -74.87 -2.62 -47.38
CA ASP A 45 -75.95 -3.21 -48.18
C ASP A 45 -76.74 -2.29 -49.14
N ARG A 46 -76.77 -2.67 -50.43
CA ARG A 46 -77.92 -2.45 -51.31
C ARG A 46 -78.08 -3.57 -52.33
N GLN A 47 -79.19 -4.28 -52.11
CA GLN A 47 -79.89 -5.25 -52.95
C GLN A 47 -80.03 -4.90 -54.44
N GLY A 48 -80.02 -5.95 -55.27
CA GLY A 48 -80.51 -5.97 -56.66
C GLY A 48 -80.04 -7.24 -57.38
N LYS A 49 -80.67 -8.40 -57.13
CA LYS A 49 -81.60 -9.14 -58.01
C LYS A 49 -81.06 -9.57 -59.39
N LEU A 50 -81.06 -10.91 -59.58
CA LEU A 50 -81.48 -11.70 -60.77
C LEU A 50 -80.76 -11.41 -62.11
N SER A 51 -80.39 -12.34 -62.99
CA SER A 51 -80.63 -13.78 -63.14
C SER A 51 -79.95 -14.25 -64.44
N THR A 52 -79.51 -15.51 -64.46
CA THR A 52 -79.54 -16.47 -65.61
C THR A 52 -78.86 -16.13 -66.95
N ALA A 53 -77.85 -16.92 -67.34
CA ALA A 53 -77.95 -17.98 -68.38
C ALA A 53 -76.53 -18.56 -68.65
N LEU A 54 -76.22 -19.84 -68.42
CA LEU A 54 -76.60 -21.10 -69.09
C LEU A 54 -75.47 -21.62 -70.02
N ILE A 55 -74.76 -22.63 -69.50
CA ILE A 55 -74.26 -23.85 -70.17
C ILE A 55 -73.28 -23.73 -71.35
N VAL A 56 -72.06 -24.26 -71.15
CA VAL A 56 -71.55 -25.38 -71.96
C VAL A 56 -70.99 -26.46 -71.03
N SER A 57 -71.34 -27.69 -71.37
CA SER A 57 -71.29 -28.93 -70.61
C SER A 57 -69.99 -29.72 -70.79
N ILE A 58 -69.60 -30.42 -69.72
CA ILE A 58 -69.23 -31.85 -69.67
C ILE A 58 -68.09 -32.33 -70.60
N ALA A 59 -66.90 -32.47 -70.01
CA ALA A 59 -65.92 -33.57 -70.15
C ALA A 59 -64.76 -33.20 -69.20
N PHE A 60 -64.36 -33.88 -68.13
CA PHE A 60 -64.28 -35.30 -67.83
C PHE A 60 -64.49 -35.50 -66.32
N PHE A 61 -65.48 -36.31 -65.95
CA PHE A 61 -65.50 -37.00 -64.65
C PHE A 61 -64.55 -38.21 -64.74
N SER A 62 -63.27 -37.98 -64.45
CA SER A 62 -62.29 -39.04 -64.16
C SER A 62 -61.04 -38.41 -63.52
N GLY A 63 -61.10 -38.06 -62.24
CA GLY A 63 -59.94 -37.45 -61.58
C GLY A 63 -60.11 -37.00 -60.13
N ILE A 64 -60.95 -37.65 -59.32
CA ILE A 64 -61.13 -37.26 -57.90
C ILE A 64 -60.50 -38.27 -56.92
N SER A 65 -59.92 -39.38 -57.37
CA SER A 65 -59.13 -40.28 -56.51
C SER A 65 -57.61 -40.03 -56.51
N ALA A 66 -57.09 -39.08 -57.30
CA ALA A 66 -55.63 -38.86 -57.41
C ALA A 66 -55.08 -37.65 -56.62
N ILE A 67 -55.93 -36.70 -56.20
CA ILE A 67 -55.44 -35.45 -55.57
C ILE A 67 -55.28 -35.60 -54.04
N ALA A 68 -56.03 -36.49 -53.39
CA ALA A 68 -55.90 -36.74 -51.96
C ALA A 68 -54.65 -37.58 -51.60
N ALA A 69 -54.29 -38.56 -52.44
CA ALA A 69 -53.06 -39.34 -52.26
C ALA A 69 -51.81 -38.51 -52.58
N GLY A 70 -51.85 -37.65 -53.60
CA GLY A 70 -50.75 -36.76 -53.99
C GLY A 70 -50.40 -35.74 -52.90
N ALA A 71 -51.38 -35.13 -52.23
CA ALA A 71 -51.11 -34.17 -51.15
C ALA A 71 -50.51 -34.84 -49.90
N TRP A 72 -50.97 -36.04 -49.54
CA TRP A 72 -50.40 -36.81 -48.44
C TRP A 72 -48.98 -37.31 -48.74
N PHE A 73 -48.73 -37.79 -49.97
CA PHE A 73 -47.39 -38.17 -50.43
C PHE A 73 -46.43 -36.98 -50.48
N SER A 74 -46.89 -35.82 -50.96
CA SER A 74 -46.10 -34.59 -51.02
C SER A 74 -45.69 -34.10 -49.64
N LEU A 75 -46.61 -34.14 -48.66
CA LEU A 75 -46.32 -33.71 -47.30
C LEU A 75 -45.34 -34.66 -46.60
N LYS A 76 -45.45 -35.98 -46.86
CA LYS A 76 -44.51 -36.98 -46.32
C LYS A 76 -43.12 -36.91 -46.96
N LEU A 77 -43.05 -36.55 -48.25
CA LEU A 77 -41.79 -36.31 -49.00
C LEU A 77 -41.06 -35.04 -48.56
N ILE A 78 -41.80 -34.00 -48.16
CA ILE A 78 -41.21 -32.74 -47.67
C ILE A 78 -40.73 -32.87 -46.22
N LEU A 79 -41.43 -33.65 -45.39
CA LEU A 79 -41.11 -33.79 -43.97
C LEU A 79 -40.08 -34.91 -43.67
N THR A 80 -39.99 -35.94 -44.52
CA THR A 80 -39.02 -37.04 -44.40
C THR A 80 -38.64 -37.61 -45.79
N PRO A 81 -37.73 -36.98 -46.54
CA PRO A 81 -37.35 -37.42 -47.89
C PRO A 81 -36.51 -38.71 -47.91
N GLU A 82 -35.95 -39.14 -46.77
CA GLU A 82 -34.98 -40.25 -46.70
C GLU A 82 -35.61 -41.65 -46.42
N GLN A 83 -36.94 -41.78 -46.40
CA GLN A 83 -37.64 -43.05 -46.07
C GLN A 83 -38.44 -43.65 -47.24
N ILE A 84 -37.88 -43.67 -48.46
CA ILE A 84 -38.51 -44.32 -49.62
C ILE A 84 -37.64 -45.49 -50.07
N ASN A 85 -37.61 -46.55 -49.27
CA ASN A 85 -36.91 -47.80 -49.59
C ASN A 85 -37.86 -48.88 -50.14
N TRP A 86 -39.17 -48.63 -50.20
CA TRP A 86 -40.19 -49.60 -50.62
C TRP A 86 -40.44 -49.62 -52.15
N VAL A 87 -39.84 -48.68 -52.89
CA VAL A 87 -40.01 -48.57 -54.35
C VAL A 87 -39.08 -49.52 -55.11
N ASP A 88 -38.00 -50.01 -54.47
CA ASP A 88 -37.06 -50.98 -55.04
C ASP A 88 -37.69 -52.36 -55.28
N GLU A 89 -38.83 -52.68 -54.63
CA GLU A 89 -39.50 -53.98 -54.75
C GLU A 89 -40.35 -54.11 -56.03
N TYR A 90 -40.56 -53.02 -56.77
CA TYR A 90 -41.45 -52.96 -57.96
C TYR A 90 -40.75 -52.48 -59.25
N LEU A 91 -39.43 -52.29 -59.24
CA LEU A 91 -38.64 -51.86 -60.41
C LEU A 91 -37.81 -53.02 -60.99
N PRO A 92 -37.82 -53.24 -62.32
CA PRO A 92 -36.95 -54.22 -62.96
C PRO A 92 -35.47 -53.80 -62.91
N GLU A 93 -34.56 -54.77 -62.78
CA GLU A 93 -33.11 -54.62 -62.46
C GLU A 93 -32.28 -53.68 -63.36
N THR A 94 -32.84 -53.13 -64.43
CA THR A 94 -32.10 -52.32 -65.43
C THR A 94 -32.29 -50.81 -65.32
N ASP A 95 -33.20 -50.31 -64.48
CA ASP A 95 -33.36 -48.87 -64.23
C ASP A 95 -33.39 -48.59 -62.71
N SER A 96 -32.26 -48.82 -62.04
CA SER A 96 -32.04 -48.28 -60.70
C SER A 96 -31.76 -46.77 -60.82
N ILE A 97 -32.79 -45.95 -60.54
CA ILE A 97 -32.60 -44.52 -60.36
C ILE A 97 -31.73 -44.35 -59.11
N PRO A 98 -30.51 -43.77 -59.19
CA PRO A 98 -29.71 -43.53 -58.01
C PRO A 98 -30.33 -42.39 -57.21
N LEU A 99 -31.28 -42.71 -56.33
CA LEU A 99 -31.83 -41.77 -55.34
C LEU A 99 -30.88 -41.57 -54.14
N SER A 100 -29.62 -42.01 -54.23
CA SER A 100 -28.56 -41.72 -53.26
C SER A 100 -27.99 -40.31 -53.43
N ASN A 101 -28.84 -39.28 -53.39
CA ASN A 101 -28.39 -37.90 -53.20
C ASN A 101 -28.81 -37.43 -51.80
N SER A 102 -28.41 -38.17 -50.75
CA SER A 102 -28.26 -37.51 -49.46
C SER A 102 -27.00 -36.64 -49.55
N LYS A 103 -27.11 -35.35 -49.17
CA LYS A 103 -25.97 -34.42 -49.20
C LYS A 103 -24.76 -34.94 -48.42
N ASN A 104 -24.99 -35.82 -47.44
CA ASN A 104 -23.98 -36.52 -46.65
C ASN A 104 -24.31 -38.03 -46.64
N PRO A 105 -23.72 -38.85 -47.53
CA PRO A 105 -23.93 -40.30 -47.47
C PRO A 105 -23.31 -40.88 -46.19
N PRO A 106 -23.87 -41.98 -45.63
CA PRO A 106 -23.23 -42.70 -44.53
C PRO A 106 -21.83 -43.18 -44.91
N GLN A 107 -20.85 -42.93 -44.04
CA GLN A 107 -19.44 -43.27 -44.23
C GLN A 107 -18.89 -44.07 -43.05
N THR A 108 -17.88 -44.90 -43.28
CA THR A 108 -17.13 -45.51 -42.17
C THR A 108 -16.15 -44.52 -41.56
N PHE A 109 -15.70 -44.77 -40.32
CA PHE A 109 -14.69 -43.92 -39.68
C PHE A 109 -13.38 -43.86 -40.50
N ALA A 110 -12.97 -44.97 -41.11
CA ALA A 110 -11.77 -45.02 -41.96
C ALA A 110 -11.91 -44.16 -43.22
N GLU A 111 -13.10 -44.13 -43.84
CA GLU A 111 -13.38 -43.26 -44.98
C GLU A 111 -13.33 -41.78 -44.60
N ILE A 112 -13.90 -41.42 -43.45
CA ILE A 112 -13.86 -40.05 -42.93
C ILE A 112 -12.42 -39.63 -42.60
N GLN A 113 -11.64 -40.49 -41.94
CA GLN A 113 -10.23 -40.23 -41.64
C GLN A 113 -9.39 -40.01 -42.90
N LYS A 114 -9.61 -40.82 -43.94
CA LYS A 114 -8.92 -40.68 -45.22
C LYS A 114 -9.24 -39.33 -45.88
N GLN A 115 -10.51 -38.93 -45.89
CA GLN A 115 -10.92 -37.62 -46.42
C GLN A 115 -10.27 -36.46 -45.68
N LEU A 116 -10.21 -36.50 -44.35
CA LEU A 116 -9.54 -35.47 -43.55
C LEU A 116 -8.05 -35.40 -43.85
N GLN A 117 -7.38 -36.56 -43.99
CA GLN A 117 -5.95 -36.61 -44.30
C GLN A 117 -5.61 -36.00 -45.66
N GLU A 118 -6.48 -36.18 -46.67
CA GLU A 118 -6.33 -35.55 -47.99
C GLU A 118 -6.36 -34.01 -47.92
N GLU A 119 -7.02 -33.45 -46.90
CA GLU A 119 -7.10 -32.00 -46.63
C GLU A 119 -6.01 -31.50 -45.64
N GLY A 120 -5.11 -32.38 -45.19
CA GLY A 120 -4.12 -32.05 -44.15
C GLY A 120 -4.70 -31.89 -42.75
N LEU A 121 -5.93 -32.39 -42.55
CA LEU A 121 -6.64 -32.42 -41.27
C LEU A 121 -6.56 -33.84 -40.67
N PHE A 122 -6.78 -33.95 -39.37
CA PHE A 122 -6.85 -35.26 -38.71
C PHE A 122 -7.83 -35.24 -37.54
N THR A 123 -8.21 -36.42 -37.06
CA THR A 123 -9.10 -36.58 -35.91
C THR A 123 -8.51 -37.60 -34.94
N PRO A 124 -8.46 -37.32 -33.62
CA PRO A 124 -7.90 -38.23 -32.64
C PRO A 124 -8.83 -39.43 -32.38
N ALA A 125 -10.14 -39.22 -32.36
CA ALA A 125 -11.17 -40.25 -32.14
C ALA A 125 -12.59 -39.70 -32.37
N LEU A 126 -13.55 -40.62 -32.55
CA LEU A 126 -14.97 -40.36 -32.33
C LEU A 126 -15.28 -40.50 -30.84
N LEU A 127 -15.88 -39.47 -30.25
CA LEU A 127 -16.30 -39.47 -28.85
C LEU A 127 -17.81 -39.68 -28.78
N PRO A 128 -18.29 -40.74 -28.10
CA PRO A 128 -19.72 -40.93 -27.90
C PRO A 128 -20.26 -39.79 -27.04
N LEU A 129 -21.32 -39.13 -27.51
CA LEU A 129 -22.02 -38.11 -26.76
C LEU A 129 -22.99 -38.81 -25.78
N ASN A 130 -22.44 -39.47 -24.75
CA ASN A 130 -23.22 -40.19 -23.75
C ASN A 130 -23.30 -39.46 -22.39
N SER A 131 -24.26 -39.88 -21.57
CA SER A 131 -24.67 -39.25 -20.31
C SER A 131 -23.69 -39.43 -19.14
N LYS A 132 -22.45 -39.89 -19.35
CA LYS A 132 -21.39 -39.82 -18.31
C LYS A 132 -20.71 -38.44 -18.22
N THR A 133 -21.46 -37.41 -18.61
CA THR A 133 -21.37 -36.03 -18.11
C THR A 133 -22.61 -35.61 -17.27
N ALA A 134 -23.32 -36.60 -16.70
CA ALA A 134 -24.46 -36.59 -15.76
C ALA A 134 -25.80 -37.10 -16.36
N GLU A 135 -26.50 -37.90 -15.55
CA GLU A 135 -27.40 -39.02 -15.90
C GLU A 135 -28.67 -38.69 -16.72
N LEU A 136 -28.83 -39.40 -17.85
CA LEU A 136 -30.06 -39.62 -18.62
C LEU A 136 -29.97 -40.99 -19.34
N PRO A 137 -31.10 -41.65 -19.70
CA PRO A 137 -31.12 -43.04 -20.16
C PRO A 137 -30.25 -43.29 -21.39
N GLU A 138 -29.44 -44.36 -21.30
CA GLU A 138 -28.34 -44.75 -22.19
C GLU A 138 -28.77 -45.04 -23.64
N SER A 139 -30.07 -45.17 -23.92
CA SER A 139 -30.58 -45.72 -25.19
C SER A 139 -30.81 -44.72 -26.32
N GLU A 140 -30.89 -43.41 -26.08
CA GLU A 140 -31.14 -42.41 -27.15
C GLU A 140 -29.89 -41.61 -27.56
N LEU A 141 -28.90 -41.49 -26.67
CA LEU A 141 -27.70 -40.66 -26.88
C LEU A 141 -26.50 -41.43 -27.43
N ALA A 142 -26.47 -42.75 -27.27
CA ALA A 142 -25.37 -43.60 -27.75
C ALA A 142 -25.22 -43.59 -29.29
N SER A 143 -26.24 -43.13 -30.03
CA SER A 143 -26.19 -42.96 -31.48
C SER A 143 -25.34 -41.77 -31.92
N PHE A 144 -25.22 -40.70 -31.11
CA PHE A 144 -24.50 -39.49 -31.50
C PHE A 144 -23.01 -39.55 -31.14
N GLN A 145 -22.16 -39.11 -32.08
CA GLN A 145 -20.73 -39.06 -31.92
C GLN A 145 -20.21 -37.65 -32.22
N LEU A 146 -19.33 -37.16 -31.35
CA LEU A 146 -18.57 -35.94 -31.56
C LEU A 146 -17.22 -36.28 -32.20
N MET A 147 -16.92 -35.63 -33.31
CA MET A 147 -15.59 -35.67 -33.91
C MET A 147 -14.90 -34.31 -33.73
N GLN A 148 -13.69 -34.35 -33.17
CA GLN A 148 -12.78 -33.21 -33.12
C GLN A 148 -11.89 -33.27 -34.35
N VAL A 149 -12.01 -32.30 -35.26
CA VAL A 149 -11.12 -32.19 -36.40
C VAL A 149 -10.05 -31.17 -36.07
N MET A 150 -8.81 -31.62 -36.18
CA MET A 150 -7.61 -30.94 -35.72
C MET A 150 -6.71 -30.63 -36.91
N VAL A 151 -5.91 -29.58 -36.76
CA VAL A 151 -4.87 -29.19 -37.71
C VAL A 151 -3.58 -28.89 -36.94
N GLU A 152 -2.43 -29.13 -37.55
CA GLU A 152 -1.16 -28.77 -36.95
C GLU A 152 -1.02 -27.24 -36.86
N ALA A 153 -0.64 -26.74 -35.69
CA ALA A 153 -0.47 -25.33 -35.40
C ALA A 153 1.01 -25.02 -35.18
N LEU A 154 1.46 -23.85 -35.65
CA LEU A 154 2.76 -23.32 -35.26
C LEU A 154 2.75 -23.05 -33.75
N GLN A 155 3.72 -23.59 -33.02
CA GLN A 155 3.85 -23.43 -31.57
C GLN A 155 4.70 -22.20 -31.22
N PRO A 156 4.10 -21.03 -30.92
CA PRO A 156 4.87 -19.93 -30.34
C PRO A 156 5.29 -20.29 -28.91
N LYS A 157 6.42 -19.73 -28.44
CA LYS A 157 6.95 -19.98 -27.08
C LYS A 157 5.95 -19.68 -25.94
N SER A 158 4.95 -18.83 -26.19
CA SER A 158 3.93 -18.47 -25.21
C SER A 158 2.80 -19.49 -25.09
N LEU A 159 2.67 -20.45 -26.01
CA LEU A 159 1.58 -21.43 -26.01
C LEU A 159 2.01 -22.75 -25.35
N LEU A 160 1.21 -23.24 -24.41
CA LEU A 160 1.43 -24.52 -23.74
C LEU A 160 0.58 -25.60 -24.44
N CYS A 161 1.21 -26.39 -25.32
CA CYS A 161 0.59 -27.52 -26.01
C CYS A 161 1.61 -28.67 -26.19
N GLN A 162 1.09 -29.89 -26.36
CA GLN A 162 1.91 -31.07 -26.68
C GLN A 162 2.47 -30.96 -28.10
N SER A 163 3.69 -31.45 -28.34
CA SER A 163 4.33 -31.42 -29.67
C SER A 163 4.05 -32.71 -30.44
N PRO A 164 3.67 -32.67 -31.74
CA PRO A 164 3.35 -31.46 -32.51
C PRO A 164 2.08 -30.77 -31.99
N CYS A 165 2.04 -29.44 -32.02
CA CYS A 165 0.92 -28.67 -31.48
C CYS A 165 -0.30 -28.84 -32.38
N GLN A 166 -1.39 -29.40 -31.83
CA GLN A 166 -2.61 -29.66 -32.58
C GLN A 166 -3.69 -28.69 -32.10
N GLN A 167 -4.26 -27.91 -33.02
CA GLN A 167 -5.37 -27.00 -32.72
C GLN A 167 -6.68 -27.55 -33.28
N LEU A 168 -7.75 -27.35 -32.52
CA LEU A 168 -9.12 -27.63 -32.95
C LEU A 168 -9.49 -26.68 -34.09
N TYR A 169 -9.80 -27.27 -35.24
CA TYR A 169 -10.19 -26.57 -36.45
C TYR A 169 -11.70 -26.54 -36.62
N GLU A 170 -12.38 -27.66 -36.33
CA GLU A 170 -13.82 -27.77 -36.42
C GLU A 170 -14.37 -28.92 -35.57
N LEU A 171 -15.68 -28.84 -35.28
CA LEU A 171 -16.42 -29.88 -34.59
C LEU A 171 -17.48 -30.44 -35.53
N ARG A 172 -17.56 -31.77 -35.59
CA ARG A 172 -18.59 -32.48 -36.37
C ARG A 172 -19.41 -33.38 -35.47
N ILE A 173 -20.72 -33.38 -35.67
CA ILE A 173 -21.67 -34.28 -35.01
C ILE A 173 -22.10 -35.33 -36.03
N TYR A 174 -21.94 -36.59 -35.65
CA TYR A 174 -22.34 -37.75 -36.43
C TYR A 174 -23.43 -38.53 -35.72
N GLU A 175 -24.27 -39.21 -36.48
CA GLU A 175 -25.21 -40.22 -36.00
C GLU A 175 -24.80 -41.59 -36.53
N THR A 176 -24.79 -42.58 -35.65
CA THR A 176 -24.58 -43.98 -36.01
C THR A 176 -25.81 -44.48 -36.75
N VAL A 177 -25.63 -44.91 -38.01
CA VAL A 177 -26.70 -45.39 -38.89
C VAL A 177 -26.40 -46.80 -39.40
N ALA A 178 -27.45 -47.47 -39.89
CA ALA A 178 -27.30 -48.77 -40.55
C ALA A 178 -26.47 -48.66 -41.84
N PRO A 179 -25.75 -49.73 -42.25
CA PRO A 179 -24.97 -49.73 -43.47
C PRO A 179 -25.86 -49.50 -44.71
N PRO A 180 -25.39 -48.69 -45.68
CA PRO A 180 -26.13 -48.49 -46.92
C PRO A 180 -26.29 -49.82 -47.69
N ASN A 181 -27.44 -50.00 -48.32
CA ASN A 181 -27.81 -51.15 -49.17
C ASN A 181 -27.82 -52.51 -48.45
N ASN A 182 -28.12 -52.56 -47.14
CA ASN A 182 -28.22 -53.80 -46.34
C ASN A 182 -27.00 -54.74 -46.45
N LYS A 183 -25.81 -54.20 -46.76
CA LYS A 183 -24.58 -54.99 -46.74
C LYS A 183 -24.27 -55.35 -45.28
N ALA A 184 -24.06 -56.64 -45.02
CA ALA A 184 -23.60 -57.12 -43.71
C ALA A 184 -22.15 -56.63 -43.46
N SER A 185 -22.01 -55.38 -43.03
CA SER A 185 -20.75 -54.80 -42.59
C SER A 185 -20.59 -54.99 -41.08
N LYS A 186 -19.38 -55.35 -40.64
CA LYS A 186 -19.02 -55.36 -39.21
C LYS A 186 -18.64 -53.97 -38.69
N GLU A 187 -18.36 -53.02 -39.58
CA GLU A 187 -17.97 -51.65 -39.23
C GLU A 187 -19.21 -50.73 -39.13
N PRO A 188 -19.29 -49.87 -38.09
CA PRO A 188 -20.37 -48.90 -37.94
C PRO A 188 -20.28 -47.80 -39.01
N TYR A 189 -21.44 -47.34 -39.48
CA TYR A 189 -21.56 -46.22 -40.42
C TYR A 189 -22.05 -44.98 -39.70
N PHE A 190 -21.56 -43.83 -40.15
CA PHE A 190 -21.81 -42.53 -39.55
C PHE A 190 -22.38 -41.57 -40.59
N ARG A 191 -23.46 -40.89 -40.25
CA ARG A 191 -24.05 -39.80 -41.04
C ARG A 191 -23.74 -38.46 -40.40
N LEU A 192 -23.14 -37.55 -41.15
CA LEU A 192 -22.83 -36.19 -40.67
C LEU A 192 -24.12 -35.38 -40.51
N LEU A 193 -24.41 -34.95 -39.28
CA LEU A 193 -25.58 -34.15 -38.94
C LEU A 193 -25.27 -32.65 -38.89
N SER A 194 -24.13 -32.29 -38.29
CA SER A 194 -23.74 -30.90 -38.10
C SER A 194 -22.23 -30.74 -38.15
N GLN A 195 -21.77 -29.61 -38.68
CA GLN A 195 -20.37 -29.22 -38.75
C GLN A 195 -20.26 -27.75 -38.37
N MET A 196 -19.33 -27.43 -37.47
CA MET A 196 -19.11 -26.09 -36.95
C MET A 196 -17.61 -25.77 -36.98
N PRO A 197 -17.16 -24.75 -37.75
CA PRO A 197 -15.79 -24.29 -37.66
C PRO A 197 -15.54 -23.70 -36.28
N VAL A 198 -14.34 -23.95 -35.73
CA VAL A 198 -13.93 -23.46 -34.43
C VAL A 198 -12.77 -22.49 -34.58
N GLN A 199 -12.99 -21.28 -34.11
CA GLN A 199 -11.95 -20.27 -33.98
C GLN A 199 -11.87 -19.87 -32.52
N GLY A 200 -10.70 -20.08 -31.91
CA GLY A 200 -10.51 -19.76 -30.50
C GLY A 200 -10.53 -18.25 -30.21
N PRO A 201 -10.59 -17.87 -28.92
CA PRO A 201 -10.70 -16.48 -28.49
C PRO A 201 -9.54 -15.61 -29.01
N ALA A 202 -9.82 -14.33 -29.28
CA ALA A 202 -8.79 -13.37 -29.64
C ALA A 202 -7.76 -13.20 -28.50
N GLU A 203 -6.49 -13.00 -28.84
CA GLU A 203 -5.43 -12.74 -27.86
C GLU A 203 -5.74 -11.51 -27.01
N SER A 204 -6.31 -10.45 -27.59
CA SER A 204 -6.79 -9.28 -26.85
C SER A 204 -7.82 -9.66 -25.77
N PHE A 205 -8.77 -10.55 -26.08
CA PHE A 205 -9.77 -11.00 -25.09
C PHE A 205 -9.12 -11.72 -23.90
N VAL A 206 -8.08 -12.53 -24.15
CA VAL A 206 -7.34 -13.23 -23.09
C VAL A 206 -6.49 -12.27 -22.27
N LEU A 207 -5.80 -11.31 -22.90
CA LEU A 207 -4.92 -10.38 -22.19
C LEU A 207 -5.65 -9.22 -21.50
N ASP A 208 -6.83 -8.81 -21.98
CA ASP A 208 -7.68 -7.81 -21.33
C ASP A 208 -8.08 -8.25 -19.90
N SER A 209 -7.98 -9.54 -19.59
CA SER A 209 -8.21 -10.07 -18.25
C SER A 209 -7.12 -9.73 -17.22
N LEU A 210 -5.98 -9.22 -17.66
CA LEU A 210 -4.81 -8.92 -16.83
C LEU A 210 -4.66 -7.44 -16.48
N THR A 211 -5.61 -6.57 -16.87
CA THR A 211 -5.45 -5.10 -16.87
C THR A 211 -5.24 -4.43 -15.52
N ASP A 212 -5.32 -5.14 -14.40
CA ASP A 212 -4.91 -4.63 -13.07
C ASP A 212 -3.43 -4.91 -12.73
N SER A 213 -2.71 -5.68 -13.57
CA SER A 213 -1.26 -5.85 -13.50
C SER A 213 -0.54 -4.84 -14.40
N ASP A 214 0.60 -4.32 -13.98
CA ASP A 214 1.37 -3.19 -14.54
C ASP A 214 1.74 -3.26 -16.04
N SER A 215 1.30 -4.27 -16.78
CA SER A 215 1.54 -4.37 -18.21
C SER A 215 0.27 -4.02 -19.00
N LYS A 216 0.20 -2.80 -19.52
CA LYS A 216 -0.65 -2.46 -20.68
C LYS A 216 -0.12 -3.19 -21.92
N LYS A 217 -0.18 -4.51 -21.94
CA LYS A 217 0.09 -5.29 -23.15
C LYS A 217 -1.19 -5.28 -23.97
N GLN A 218 -1.17 -4.49 -25.03
CA GLN A 218 -2.25 -4.46 -26.00
C GLN A 218 -2.19 -5.78 -26.78
N GLY A 219 -3.10 -6.71 -26.50
CA GLY A 219 -3.17 -7.97 -27.23
C GLY A 219 -3.54 -7.76 -28.69
N SER A 220 -3.17 -8.71 -29.56
CA SER A 220 -3.57 -8.66 -30.97
C SER A 220 -4.98 -9.22 -31.18
N SER A 221 -5.54 -9.00 -32.37
CA SER A 221 -6.79 -9.63 -32.80
C SER A 221 -6.60 -11.07 -33.29
N LYS A 222 -5.39 -11.65 -33.16
CA LYS A 222 -5.13 -13.03 -33.58
C LYS A 222 -5.84 -13.99 -32.65
N SER A 223 -6.51 -15.00 -33.22
CA SER A 223 -7.12 -16.07 -32.43
C SER A 223 -6.05 -16.96 -31.82
N LEU A 224 -6.30 -17.34 -30.58
CA LEU A 224 -5.50 -18.31 -29.87
C LEU A 224 -6.08 -19.71 -30.09
N PRO A 225 -5.24 -20.74 -30.31
CA PRO A 225 -5.72 -22.08 -30.59
C PRO A 225 -6.36 -22.73 -29.37
N LEU A 226 -7.39 -23.55 -29.58
CA LEU A 226 -7.92 -24.47 -28.57
C LEU A 226 -7.30 -25.84 -28.83
N THR A 227 -6.73 -26.47 -27.82
CA THR A 227 -5.86 -27.64 -27.98
C THR A 227 -6.32 -28.86 -27.19
N ALA A 228 -7.27 -28.71 -26.26
CA ALA A 228 -7.77 -29.79 -25.42
C ALA A 228 -9.28 -29.72 -25.23
N LEU A 229 -9.89 -30.88 -24.98
CA LEU A 229 -11.24 -31.03 -24.43
C LEU A 229 -11.10 -31.41 -22.97
N GLU A 230 -11.43 -30.49 -22.06
CA GLU A 230 -11.32 -30.72 -20.61
C GLU A 230 -12.70 -30.73 -19.96
N PRO A 231 -12.93 -31.57 -18.94
CA PRO A 231 -14.23 -31.64 -18.28
C PRO A 231 -14.54 -30.32 -17.55
N LEU A 232 -15.81 -29.91 -17.60
CA LEU A 232 -16.33 -28.91 -16.68
C LEU A 232 -16.43 -29.54 -15.29
N GLN A 233 -15.96 -28.84 -14.27
CA GLN A 233 -16.04 -29.33 -12.89
C GLN A 233 -17.45 -29.12 -12.33
N GLY A 234 -17.84 -29.92 -11.34
CA GLY A 234 -19.17 -29.85 -10.71
C GLY A 234 -20.25 -30.58 -11.51
N GLU A 235 -21.48 -30.56 -11.00
CA GLU A 235 -22.62 -31.21 -11.64
C GLU A 235 -23.24 -30.28 -12.69
N ALA A 236 -23.10 -30.66 -13.96
CA ALA A 236 -23.73 -29.93 -15.05
C ALA A 236 -25.26 -30.12 -15.02
N PRO A 237 -26.04 -29.13 -15.47
CA PRO A 237 -27.48 -29.29 -15.64
C PRO A 237 -27.81 -30.43 -16.61
N ALA A 238 -28.82 -31.23 -16.28
CA ALA A 238 -29.23 -32.42 -17.06
C ALA A 238 -29.77 -32.11 -18.48
N THR A 239 -30.03 -30.85 -18.80
CA THR A 239 -30.47 -30.44 -20.13
C THR A 239 -29.27 -30.41 -21.08
N GLY A 240 -29.12 -31.47 -21.88
CA GLY A 240 -28.11 -31.58 -22.94
C GLY A 240 -26.69 -31.91 -22.45
N ILE A 241 -25.71 -31.81 -23.36
CA ILE A 241 -24.30 -32.17 -23.09
C ILE A 241 -23.42 -30.92 -23.20
N TRP A 242 -22.57 -30.71 -22.21
CA TRP A 242 -21.68 -29.56 -22.12
C TRP A 242 -20.23 -29.95 -22.40
N LEU A 243 -19.59 -29.22 -23.32
CA LEU A 243 -18.22 -29.49 -23.77
C LEU A 243 -17.38 -28.24 -23.54
N ASN A 244 -16.17 -28.40 -23.00
CA ASN A 244 -15.27 -27.29 -22.73
C ASN A 244 -13.94 -27.49 -23.44
N PHE A 245 -13.73 -26.71 -24.50
CA PHE A 245 -12.49 -26.72 -25.25
C PHE A 245 -11.56 -25.62 -24.74
N THR A 246 -10.32 -25.99 -24.44
CA THR A 246 -9.39 -25.13 -23.71
C THR A 246 -8.06 -24.96 -24.44
N GLY A 247 -7.39 -23.88 -24.10
CA GLY A 247 -6.00 -23.63 -24.43
C GLY A 247 -5.32 -22.93 -23.26
N HIS A 248 -4.00 -23.05 -23.19
CA HIS A 248 -3.21 -22.47 -22.12
C HIS A 248 -2.06 -21.64 -22.68
N ARG A 249 -1.87 -20.47 -22.08
CA ARG A 249 -0.81 -19.53 -22.47
C ARG A 249 0.05 -19.19 -21.27
N LEU A 250 1.36 -19.15 -21.46
CA LEU A 250 2.31 -18.66 -20.46
C LEU A 250 2.48 -17.14 -20.59
N GLU A 251 2.29 -16.43 -19.48
CA GLU A 251 2.50 -14.99 -19.36
C GLU A 251 3.25 -14.71 -18.05
N SER A 252 4.48 -14.18 -18.13
CA SER A 252 5.31 -13.85 -16.95
C SER A 252 5.32 -14.96 -15.87
N GLU A 253 5.59 -16.20 -16.29
CA GLU A 253 5.64 -17.42 -15.46
C GLU A 253 4.29 -17.96 -14.95
N LYS A 254 3.16 -17.33 -15.31
CA LYS A 254 1.82 -17.82 -14.96
C LYS A 254 1.10 -18.39 -16.18
N ALA A 255 0.45 -19.54 -16.01
CA ALA A 255 -0.39 -20.13 -17.04
C ALA A 255 -1.81 -19.52 -16.98
N ILE A 256 -2.19 -18.81 -18.02
CA ILE A 256 -3.54 -18.30 -18.24
C ILE A 256 -4.30 -19.37 -19.02
N SER A 257 -5.44 -19.79 -18.48
CA SER A 257 -6.36 -20.71 -19.16
C SER A 257 -7.42 -19.91 -19.90
N TYR A 258 -7.76 -20.33 -21.11
CA TYR A 258 -8.85 -19.76 -21.89
C TYR A 258 -9.58 -20.87 -22.64
N GLY A 259 -10.80 -20.59 -23.07
CA GLY A 259 -11.59 -21.62 -23.73
C GLY A 259 -12.92 -21.17 -24.27
N GLN A 260 -13.64 -22.17 -24.78
CA GLN A 260 -14.97 -22.05 -25.33
C GLN A 260 -15.83 -23.20 -24.80
N ILE A 261 -17.03 -22.87 -24.33
CA ILE A 261 -18.02 -23.83 -23.87
C ILE A 261 -19.07 -24.00 -24.95
N PHE A 262 -19.30 -25.25 -25.33
CA PHE A 262 -20.32 -25.65 -26.28
C PHE A 262 -21.39 -26.48 -25.58
N HIS A 263 -22.60 -26.39 -26.09
CA HIS A 263 -23.74 -27.18 -25.65
C HIS A 263 -24.32 -27.93 -26.83
N PHE A 264 -24.46 -29.24 -26.67
CA PHE A 264 -25.14 -30.12 -27.61
C PHE A 264 -26.55 -30.41 -27.10
N TYR A 265 -27.55 -30.06 -27.91
CA TYR A 265 -28.95 -30.33 -27.64
C TYR A 265 -29.43 -31.55 -28.44
N PRO A 266 -29.65 -32.71 -27.80
CA PRO A 266 -29.89 -33.98 -28.49
C PRO A 266 -31.17 -34.01 -29.34
N GLU A 267 -32.27 -33.42 -28.85
CA GLU A 267 -33.57 -33.45 -29.54
C GLU A 267 -33.54 -32.81 -30.93
N LYS A 268 -32.59 -31.89 -31.18
CA LYS A 268 -32.39 -31.23 -32.48
C LYS A 268 -31.05 -31.56 -33.11
N ALA A 269 -30.30 -32.50 -32.53
CA ALA A 269 -28.93 -32.85 -32.90
C ALA A 269 -28.03 -31.64 -33.20
N ASN A 270 -28.17 -30.58 -32.40
CA ASN A 270 -27.56 -29.29 -32.69
C ASN A 270 -26.49 -28.93 -31.65
N LEU A 271 -25.29 -28.60 -32.13
CA LEU A 271 -24.19 -28.07 -31.33
C LEU A 271 -24.19 -26.54 -31.39
N SER A 272 -23.94 -25.86 -30.28
CA SER A 272 -23.86 -24.40 -30.24
C SER A 272 -22.77 -23.91 -29.30
N LEU A 273 -22.03 -22.89 -29.72
CA LEU A 273 -21.12 -22.14 -28.85
C LEU A 273 -21.94 -21.31 -27.86
N MET A 274 -21.70 -21.53 -26.57
CA MET A 274 -22.43 -20.87 -25.48
C MET A 274 -21.67 -19.70 -24.90
N LEU A 275 -20.36 -19.86 -24.70
CA LEU A 275 -19.53 -18.86 -24.01
C LEU A 275 -18.06 -18.97 -24.41
N GLN A 276 -17.40 -17.83 -24.56
CA GLN A 276 -15.94 -17.73 -24.54
C GLN A 276 -15.49 -17.28 -23.15
N TRP A 277 -14.43 -17.87 -22.60
CA TRP A 277 -13.97 -17.59 -21.24
C TRP A 277 -12.45 -17.53 -21.14
N THR A 278 -11.97 -16.88 -20.08
CA THR A 278 -10.55 -16.88 -19.71
C THR A 278 -10.38 -16.63 -18.21
N SER A 279 -9.36 -17.29 -17.64
CA SER A 279 -9.04 -17.36 -16.23
C SER A 279 -7.54 -17.09 -16.04
N PRO A 280 -7.17 -15.87 -15.58
CA PRO A 280 -5.79 -15.53 -15.23
C PRO A 280 -5.18 -16.43 -14.15
N ALA A 281 -6.02 -17.03 -13.32
CA ALA A 281 -5.60 -17.95 -12.26
C ALA A 281 -5.36 -19.38 -12.77
N GLY A 282 -5.54 -19.64 -14.07
CA GLY A 282 -5.38 -20.96 -14.68
C GLY A 282 -6.49 -21.96 -14.37
N LYS A 283 -7.49 -21.57 -13.55
CA LYS A 283 -8.60 -22.46 -13.13
C LYS A 283 -9.64 -22.64 -14.23
N LEU A 284 -10.16 -23.86 -14.37
CA LEU A 284 -11.25 -24.19 -15.28
C LEU A 284 -12.60 -23.69 -14.76
N PRO A 285 -13.60 -23.49 -15.64
CA PRO A 285 -14.97 -23.19 -15.24
C PRO A 285 -15.61 -24.35 -14.46
N THR A 286 -16.49 -23.99 -13.53
CA THR A 286 -17.14 -24.95 -12.63
C THR A 286 -18.63 -24.69 -12.56
N TRP A 287 -19.44 -25.75 -12.60
CA TRP A 287 -20.86 -25.72 -12.26
C TRP A 287 -21.03 -25.74 -10.75
N GLN A 288 -21.72 -24.73 -10.20
CA GLN A 288 -21.96 -24.60 -8.77
C GLN A 288 -23.27 -23.86 -8.54
N GLU A 289 -24.06 -24.30 -7.56
CA GLU A 289 -25.21 -23.53 -7.08
C GLU A 289 -24.74 -22.32 -6.26
N VAL A 290 -24.95 -21.12 -6.81
CA VAL A 290 -24.59 -19.83 -6.22
C VAL A 290 -25.85 -19.08 -5.76
N THR A 291 -26.94 -19.10 -6.55
CA THR A 291 -28.14 -18.28 -6.25
C THR A 291 -29.15 -18.97 -5.33
N GLY A 292 -28.94 -20.24 -4.99
CA GLY A 292 -29.85 -21.02 -4.14
C GLY A 292 -31.21 -21.31 -4.78
N ALA A 293 -31.31 -21.19 -6.12
CA ALA A 293 -32.53 -21.42 -6.88
C ALA A 293 -32.72 -22.90 -7.31
N GLY A 294 -31.89 -23.82 -6.79
CA GLY A 294 -31.93 -25.25 -7.12
C GLY A 294 -31.38 -25.60 -8.50
N LYS A 295 -30.65 -24.68 -9.16
CA LYS A 295 -30.01 -24.89 -10.46
C LYS A 295 -28.54 -24.47 -10.37
N PRO A 296 -27.58 -25.26 -10.87
CA PRO A 296 -26.19 -24.87 -10.88
C PRO A 296 -25.95 -23.74 -11.90
N GLU A 297 -25.18 -22.73 -11.50
CA GLU A 297 -24.65 -21.69 -12.37
C GLU A 297 -23.21 -22.02 -12.80
N LEU A 298 -22.80 -21.50 -13.96
CA LEU A 298 -21.44 -21.63 -14.43
C LEU A 298 -20.58 -20.51 -13.85
N VAL A 299 -19.58 -20.87 -13.04
CA VAL A 299 -18.67 -19.94 -12.37
C VAL A 299 -17.31 -19.97 -13.06
N ILE A 300 -16.81 -18.79 -13.45
CA ILE A 300 -15.48 -18.58 -14.02
C ILE A 300 -14.65 -17.72 -13.07
N THR A 301 -13.51 -18.25 -12.64
CA THR A 301 -12.56 -17.50 -11.80
C THR A 301 -11.76 -16.52 -12.67
N ARG A 302 -11.75 -15.25 -12.25
CA ARG A 302 -11.05 -14.13 -12.90
C ARG A 302 -9.97 -13.50 -12.01
N ALA A 303 -9.69 -14.11 -10.85
CA ALA A 303 -8.77 -13.57 -9.87
C ALA A 303 -7.36 -13.34 -10.44
N THR A 304 -6.80 -12.15 -10.17
CA THR A 304 -5.42 -11.79 -10.48
C THR A 304 -4.69 -11.44 -9.18
N GLY A 305 -3.73 -12.26 -8.76
CA GLY A 305 -3.05 -12.07 -7.49
C GLY A 305 -3.96 -12.36 -6.30
N ASN A 306 -4.04 -11.44 -5.34
CA ASN A 306 -4.75 -11.65 -4.08
C ASN A 306 -6.18 -11.05 -4.05
N GLU A 307 -6.72 -10.63 -5.19
CA GLU A 307 -8.09 -10.14 -5.28
C GLU A 307 -8.98 -11.17 -5.98
N PRO A 308 -9.97 -11.75 -5.29
CA PRO A 308 -10.91 -12.68 -5.91
C PRO A 308 -11.86 -11.93 -6.85
N SER A 309 -12.10 -12.53 -8.01
CA SER A 309 -13.05 -12.05 -9.00
C SER A 309 -13.69 -13.26 -9.67
N PHE A 310 -15.01 -13.22 -9.84
CA PHE A 310 -15.82 -14.29 -10.41
C PHE A 310 -16.80 -13.72 -11.42
N GLN A 311 -17.00 -14.44 -12.52
CA GLN A 311 -18.15 -14.27 -13.41
C GLN A 311 -19.07 -15.46 -13.23
N VAL A 312 -20.37 -15.19 -13.08
CA VAL A 312 -21.38 -16.21 -12.85
C VAL A 312 -22.43 -16.11 -13.95
N TYR A 313 -22.69 -17.23 -14.62
CA TYR A 313 -23.64 -17.32 -15.71
C TYR A 313 -24.78 -18.26 -15.33
N GLN A 314 -26.01 -17.77 -15.46
CA GLN A 314 -27.22 -18.55 -15.24
C GLN A 314 -27.80 -19.03 -16.57
N ILE A 315 -28.56 -20.13 -16.52
CA ILE A 315 -29.22 -20.68 -17.70
C ILE A 315 -30.58 -20.03 -17.87
N GLU A 316 -30.77 -19.37 -19.00
CA GLU A 316 -32.02 -18.74 -19.40
C GLU A 316 -32.66 -19.47 -20.57
N SER A 317 -33.98 -19.60 -20.53
CA SER A 317 -34.75 -20.18 -21.63
C SER A 317 -34.92 -19.15 -22.75
N ARG A 318 -34.78 -19.59 -24.00
CA ARG A 318 -34.98 -18.75 -25.18
C ARG A 318 -36.05 -19.34 -26.09
N ASN A 319 -36.95 -18.49 -26.54
CA ASN A 319 -37.95 -18.86 -27.54
C ASN A 319 -37.28 -18.88 -28.93
N PHE A 320 -37.57 -19.91 -29.75
CA PHE A 320 -37.26 -19.98 -31.19
C PHE A 320 -35.77 -20.08 -31.61
N LEU A 321 -35.00 -21.07 -31.14
CA LEU A 321 -33.68 -21.40 -31.70
C LEU A 321 -33.43 -22.92 -31.77
N LEU A 322 -32.41 -23.33 -32.55
CA LEU A 322 -31.89 -24.71 -32.59
C LEU A 322 -31.34 -25.19 -31.23
N ASN A 323 -31.04 -24.26 -30.32
CA ASN A 323 -30.74 -24.51 -28.92
C ASN A 323 -31.70 -23.69 -28.03
N PRO A 324 -32.53 -24.31 -27.17
CA PRO A 324 -33.55 -23.61 -26.39
C PRO A 324 -33.01 -22.87 -25.16
N ILE A 325 -31.71 -22.93 -24.89
CA ILE A 325 -31.09 -22.32 -23.71
C ILE A 325 -29.97 -21.36 -24.07
N ALA A 326 -29.61 -20.50 -23.12
CA ALA A 326 -28.40 -19.70 -23.18
C ALA A 326 -27.80 -19.42 -21.81
N LEU A 327 -26.51 -19.07 -21.81
CA LEU A 327 -25.80 -18.56 -20.64
C LEU A 327 -25.89 -17.03 -20.62
N GLU A 328 -26.47 -16.49 -19.55
CA GLU A 328 -26.54 -15.05 -19.29
C GLU A 328 -25.73 -14.70 -18.04
N GLU A 329 -24.84 -13.71 -18.15
CA GLU A 329 -24.04 -13.24 -17.01
C GLU A 329 -24.95 -12.55 -15.99
N ILE A 330 -24.86 -12.93 -14.71
CA ILE A 330 -25.43 -12.16 -13.60
C ILE A 330 -24.58 -10.89 -13.43
N SER A 331 -24.85 -9.89 -14.27
CA SER A 331 -24.00 -8.70 -14.37
C SER A 331 -24.27 -7.73 -13.24
N LEU A 332 -23.23 -7.27 -12.55
CA LEU A 332 -23.32 -6.18 -11.57
C LEU A 332 -23.32 -4.78 -12.22
N LYS A 333 -23.20 -4.70 -13.55
CA LYS A 333 -23.13 -3.43 -14.30
C LYS A 333 -24.49 -2.78 -14.47
N GLN A 334 -25.52 -3.56 -14.80
CA GLN A 334 -26.89 -3.07 -14.95
C GLN A 334 -27.69 -3.26 -13.65
N PRO A 335 -28.28 -2.18 -13.09
CA PRO A 335 -29.23 -2.32 -12.00
C PRO A 335 -30.53 -2.93 -12.53
N VAL A 336 -31.02 -3.99 -11.88
CA VAL A 336 -32.32 -4.62 -12.20
C VAL A 336 -33.46 -4.14 -11.30
N LEU A 337 -33.14 -3.29 -10.30
CA LEU A 337 -34.10 -2.62 -9.42
C LEU A 337 -33.82 -1.12 -9.42
N GLU A 338 -34.86 -0.33 -9.67
CA GLU A 338 -34.78 1.14 -9.57
C GLU A 338 -34.83 1.60 -8.11
N ASN A 339 -33.69 1.50 -7.43
CA ASN A 339 -33.52 1.99 -6.07
C ASN A 339 -32.11 2.61 -5.88
N PRO A 340 -31.99 3.79 -5.25
CA PRO A 340 -30.70 4.47 -5.10
C PRO A 340 -29.72 3.70 -4.19
N VAL A 341 -30.19 3.09 -3.11
CA VAL A 341 -29.35 2.30 -2.18
C VAL A 341 -28.82 1.06 -2.89
N TYR A 342 -29.65 0.41 -3.68
CA TYR A 342 -29.24 -0.73 -4.50
C TYR A 342 -28.20 -0.33 -5.55
N ARG A 343 -28.39 0.78 -6.26
CA ARG A 343 -27.37 1.31 -7.19
C ARG A 343 -26.05 1.62 -6.49
N GLN A 344 -26.09 2.17 -5.28
CA GLN A 344 -24.90 2.41 -4.46
C GLN A 344 -24.22 1.09 -4.06
N ALA A 345 -24.97 0.07 -3.67
CA ALA A 345 -24.41 -1.24 -3.35
C ALA A 345 -23.69 -1.88 -4.54
N LEU A 346 -24.28 -1.83 -5.75
CA LEU A 346 -23.61 -2.29 -6.97
C LEU A 346 -22.35 -1.49 -7.28
N GLN A 347 -22.34 -0.17 -7.02
CA GLN A 347 -21.13 0.65 -7.18
C GLN A 347 -20.01 0.26 -6.20
N LEU A 348 -20.33 -0.06 -4.94
CA LEU A 348 -19.37 -0.58 -3.97
C LEU A 348 -18.81 -1.93 -4.42
N ALA A 349 -19.67 -2.87 -4.80
CA ALA A 349 -19.28 -4.18 -5.28
C ALA A 349 -18.32 -4.09 -6.48
N ARG A 350 -18.65 -3.26 -7.47
CA ARG A 350 -17.79 -3.00 -8.65
C ARG A 350 -16.46 -2.34 -8.33
N SER A 351 -16.30 -1.76 -7.15
CA SER A 351 -15.02 -1.25 -6.64
C SER A 351 -14.25 -2.28 -5.80
N GLY A 352 -14.76 -3.51 -5.67
CA GLY A 352 -14.19 -4.57 -4.85
C GLY A 352 -14.58 -4.51 -3.36
N LEU A 353 -15.45 -3.57 -2.96
CA LEU A 353 -15.95 -3.43 -1.59
C LEU A 353 -17.15 -4.36 -1.36
N TRP A 354 -16.91 -5.67 -1.45
CA TRP A 354 -17.95 -6.69 -1.44
C TRP A 354 -18.72 -6.75 -0.12
N ILE A 355 -18.04 -6.74 1.03
CA ILE A 355 -18.69 -6.84 2.35
C ILE A 355 -19.59 -5.61 2.63
N PRO A 356 -19.16 -4.35 2.42
CA PRO A 356 -20.05 -3.20 2.51
C PRO A 356 -21.25 -3.28 1.55
N ALA A 357 -21.06 -3.79 0.33
CA ALA A 357 -22.14 -3.96 -0.63
C ALA A 357 -23.19 -4.99 -0.15
N VAL A 358 -22.75 -6.15 0.39
CA VAL A 358 -23.65 -7.14 1.00
C VAL A 358 -24.47 -6.49 2.11
N LYS A 359 -23.84 -5.76 3.03
CA LYS A 359 -24.53 -5.09 4.14
C LYS A 359 -25.62 -4.12 3.66
N LEU A 360 -25.34 -3.31 2.63
CA LEU A 360 -26.35 -2.41 2.05
C LEU A 360 -27.52 -3.17 1.41
N MET A 361 -27.23 -4.22 0.63
CA MET A 361 -28.28 -5.00 -0.04
C MET A 361 -29.15 -5.77 0.96
N GLU A 362 -28.56 -6.33 2.01
CA GLU A 362 -29.30 -7.03 3.06
C GLU A 362 -30.19 -6.07 3.87
N ALA A 363 -29.67 -4.89 4.22
CA ALA A 363 -30.47 -3.85 4.87
C ALA A 363 -31.65 -3.42 4.00
N LEU A 364 -31.41 -3.20 2.70
CA LEU A 364 -32.47 -2.88 1.73
C LEU A 364 -33.50 -4.01 1.61
N LYS A 365 -33.06 -5.28 1.57
CA LYS A 365 -33.94 -6.45 1.53
C LYS A 365 -34.87 -6.46 2.75
N GLN A 366 -34.33 -6.26 3.95
CA GLN A 366 -35.10 -6.19 5.18
C GLN A 366 -36.08 -5.00 5.21
N GLU A 367 -35.65 -3.83 4.74
CA GLU A 367 -36.51 -2.64 4.65
C GLU A 367 -37.71 -2.88 3.72
N ARG A 368 -37.47 -3.45 2.53
CA ARG A 368 -38.53 -3.79 1.57
C ARG A 368 -39.50 -4.83 2.13
N GLN A 369 -38.99 -5.86 2.80
CA GLN A 369 -39.82 -6.85 3.48
C GLN A 369 -40.73 -6.20 4.54
N LYS A 370 -40.21 -5.29 5.35
CA LYS A 370 -41.01 -4.53 6.34
C LYS A 370 -42.08 -3.65 5.68
N LYS A 371 -41.82 -3.15 4.49
CA LYS A 371 -42.76 -2.34 3.69
C LYS A 371 -43.73 -3.17 2.84
N GLY A 372 -43.63 -4.51 2.87
CA GLY A 372 -44.43 -5.40 2.03
C GLY A 372 -44.07 -5.34 0.54
N GLU A 373 -42.90 -4.81 0.19
CA GLU A 373 -42.44 -4.68 -1.19
C GLU A 373 -41.76 -5.98 -1.67
N SER A 374 -41.97 -6.34 -2.94
CA SER A 374 -41.34 -7.54 -3.52
C SER A 374 -39.82 -7.42 -3.60
N TRP A 375 -39.13 -8.55 -3.43
CA TRP A 375 -37.70 -8.72 -3.66
C TRP A 375 -37.49 -9.60 -4.90
N PRO A 376 -37.21 -9.02 -6.08
CA PRO A 376 -37.11 -9.79 -7.32
C PRO A 376 -35.96 -10.80 -7.30
N GLN A 377 -36.15 -11.95 -7.95
CA GLN A 377 -35.13 -13.00 -8.04
C GLN A 377 -33.83 -12.51 -8.70
N ALA A 378 -33.90 -11.66 -9.72
CA ALA A 378 -32.71 -11.08 -10.33
C ALA A 378 -31.89 -10.20 -9.36
N VAL A 379 -32.55 -9.52 -8.41
CA VAL A 379 -31.87 -8.75 -7.34
C VAL A 379 -31.20 -9.71 -6.35
N GLN A 380 -31.86 -10.83 -6.04
CA GLN A 380 -31.30 -11.90 -5.21
C GLN A 380 -30.06 -12.51 -5.85
N ALA A 381 -30.12 -12.83 -7.15
CA ALA A 381 -28.99 -13.39 -7.90
C ALA A 381 -27.75 -12.49 -7.84
N GLN A 382 -27.92 -11.17 -8.02
CA GLN A 382 -26.81 -10.23 -7.88
C GLN A 382 -26.28 -10.12 -6.44
N LEU A 383 -27.16 -10.18 -5.43
CA LEU A 383 -26.73 -10.24 -4.03
C LEU A 383 -25.87 -11.49 -3.79
N ASP A 384 -26.25 -12.63 -4.33
CA ASP A 384 -25.55 -13.90 -4.12
C ASP A 384 -24.19 -13.92 -4.81
N VAL A 385 -24.07 -13.33 -6.00
CA VAL A 385 -22.75 -13.10 -6.64
C VAL A 385 -21.86 -12.19 -5.79
N ILE A 386 -22.41 -11.13 -5.19
CA ILE A 386 -21.66 -10.25 -4.30
C ILE A 386 -21.24 -11.01 -3.02
N LYS A 387 -22.10 -11.88 -2.48
CA LYS A 387 -21.80 -12.75 -1.33
C LYS A 387 -20.69 -13.74 -1.65
N LEU A 388 -20.69 -14.35 -2.84
CA LEU A 388 -19.62 -15.25 -3.28
C LEU A 388 -18.25 -14.56 -3.19
N HIS A 389 -18.14 -13.34 -3.71
CA HIS A 389 -16.90 -12.57 -3.62
C HIS A 389 -16.54 -12.20 -2.18
N ALA A 390 -17.52 -11.77 -1.37
CA ALA A 390 -17.29 -11.42 0.03
C ALA A 390 -16.78 -12.61 0.85
N LEU A 391 -17.35 -13.80 0.64
CA LEU A 391 -16.94 -15.03 1.30
C LEU A 391 -15.49 -15.42 0.93
N GLU A 392 -15.11 -15.29 -0.33
CA GLU A 392 -13.74 -15.62 -0.76
C GLU A 392 -12.71 -14.64 -0.19
N ILE A 393 -12.99 -13.33 -0.20
CA ILE A 393 -12.12 -12.33 0.46
C ILE A 393 -11.96 -12.69 1.94
N GLN A 394 -13.06 -12.95 2.64
CA GLN A 394 -13.00 -13.30 4.05
C GLN A 394 -12.18 -14.58 4.29
N LYS A 395 -12.32 -15.63 3.48
CA LYS A 395 -11.50 -16.84 3.62
C LYS A 395 -10.01 -16.55 3.42
N GLN A 396 -9.68 -15.72 2.44
CA GLN A 396 -8.30 -15.37 2.12
C GLN A 396 -7.63 -14.55 3.22
N PHE A 397 -8.37 -13.65 3.87
CA PHE A 397 -7.83 -12.74 4.88
C PHE A 397 -8.12 -13.15 6.35
N ASN A 398 -9.01 -14.12 6.59
CA ASN A 398 -9.20 -14.74 7.91
C ASN A 398 -8.08 -15.71 8.29
N ILE A 399 -7.13 -15.99 7.39
CA ILE A 399 -5.88 -16.66 7.75
C ILE A 399 -5.10 -15.66 8.60
N SER A 400 -4.92 -15.99 9.89
CA SER A 400 -4.27 -15.19 10.92
C SER A 400 -2.91 -14.60 10.49
N SER A 401 -2.90 -13.48 9.77
CA SER A 401 -1.69 -12.66 9.63
C SER A 401 -1.30 -12.17 11.02
N THR A 402 -0.12 -12.60 11.47
CA THR A 402 0.43 -12.22 12.77
C THR A 402 0.82 -10.75 12.79
N GLU A 403 1.31 -10.24 11.65
CA GLU A 403 1.80 -8.86 11.53
C GLU A 403 0.66 -7.83 11.46
N PRO A 404 0.70 -6.76 12.29
CA PRO A 404 -0.34 -5.73 12.35
C PRO A 404 -0.60 -5.02 11.02
N GLU A 405 0.42 -4.77 10.21
CA GLU A 405 0.29 -4.09 8.92
C GLU A 405 -0.46 -4.92 7.89
N GLU A 406 -0.21 -6.22 7.80
CA GLU A 406 -0.93 -7.10 6.88
C GLU A 406 -2.41 -7.18 7.26
N ARG A 407 -2.68 -7.28 8.57
CA ARG A 407 -4.06 -7.29 9.10
C ARG A 407 -4.78 -5.98 8.82
N ALA A 408 -4.12 -4.84 8.99
CA ALA A 408 -4.70 -3.54 8.68
C ALA A 408 -5.02 -3.42 7.18
N ILE A 409 -4.09 -3.80 6.29
CA ILE A 409 -4.32 -3.75 4.83
C ILE A 409 -5.46 -4.69 4.42
N ALA A 410 -5.54 -5.89 4.99
CA ALA A 410 -6.63 -6.82 4.76
C ALA A 410 -7.99 -6.21 5.14
N LEU A 411 -8.10 -5.60 6.32
CA LEU A 411 -9.31 -4.91 6.77
C LEU A 411 -9.68 -3.73 5.85
N LEU A 412 -8.71 -3.02 5.29
CA LEU A 412 -8.97 -1.96 4.31
C LEU A 412 -9.52 -2.52 2.98
N ILE A 413 -8.98 -3.65 2.49
CA ILE A 413 -9.48 -4.35 1.30
C ILE A 413 -10.93 -4.79 1.53
N GLU A 414 -11.24 -5.28 2.73
CA GLU A 414 -12.59 -5.67 3.17
C GLU A 414 -13.55 -4.50 3.37
N GLY A 415 -13.06 -3.25 3.38
CA GLY A 415 -13.86 -2.06 3.69
C GLY A 415 -14.24 -1.93 5.17
N ARG A 416 -13.48 -2.57 6.06
CA ARG A 416 -13.60 -2.51 7.53
C ARG A 416 -12.70 -1.41 8.09
N TRP A 417 -13.03 -0.18 7.69
CA TRP A 417 -12.23 1.02 7.93
C TRP A 417 -11.96 1.28 9.41
N HIS A 418 -12.96 1.05 10.26
CA HIS A 418 -12.87 1.32 11.70
C HIS A 418 -11.96 0.33 12.41
N GLU A 419 -12.07 -0.97 12.11
CA GLU A 419 -11.20 -1.99 12.68
C GLU A 419 -9.75 -1.84 12.23
N ALA A 420 -9.51 -1.50 10.96
CA ALA A 420 -8.17 -1.16 10.49
C ALA A 420 -7.60 0.03 11.28
N LEU A 421 -8.43 1.05 11.53
CA LEU A 421 -8.00 2.28 12.20
C LEU A 421 -7.62 2.01 13.66
N LYS A 422 -8.31 1.08 14.34
CA LYS A 422 -7.93 0.63 15.68
C LYS A 422 -6.50 0.09 15.71
N ILE A 423 -6.12 -0.77 14.76
CA ILE A 423 -4.76 -1.33 14.69
C ILE A 423 -3.72 -0.21 14.50
N PHE A 424 -4.03 0.76 13.64
CA PHE A 424 -3.17 1.93 13.44
C PHE A 424 -3.00 2.75 14.74
N GLU A 425 -4.06 2.87 15.55
CA GLU A 425 -4.09 3.66 16.77
C GLU A 425 -3.56 2.94 18.01
N GLU A 426 -3.37 1.61 17.97
CA GLU A 426 -2.89 0.80 19.08
C GLU A 426 -1.51 1.25 19.60
N ASP A 427 -0.50 1.32 18.72
CA ASP A 427 0.83 1.84 19.05
C ASP A 427 1.52 2.52 17.85
N LEU A 428 2.64 3.19 18.10
CA LEU A 428 3.39 3.93 17.05
C LEU A 428 4.15 3.00 16.10
N GLU A 429 4.51 1.79 16.52
CA GLU A 429 5.19 0.83 15.66
C GLU A 429 4.22 0.32 14.59
N ASN A 430 2.99 -0.01 14.96
CA ASN A 430 1.92 -0.34 14.01
C ASN A 430 1.67 0.81 13.05
N SER A 431 1.59 2.05 13.57
CA SER A 431 1.43 3.23 12.71
C SER A 431 2.55 3.35 11.67
N TYR A 432 3.80 3.08 12.06
CA TYR A 432 4.96 3.10 11.17
C TYR A 432 4.87 2.02 10.10
N LYS A 433 4.69 0.75 10.51
CA LYS A 433 4.62 -0.39 9.58
C LYS A 433 3.47 -0.24 8.59
N ILE A 434 2.30 0.19 9.07
CA ILE A 434 1.13 0.47 8.21
C ILE A 434 1.44 1.61 7.24
N ALA A 435 2.05 2.72 7.69
CA ALA A 435 2.39 3.83 6.80
C ALA A 435 3.33 3.39 5.65
N LEU A 436 4.28 2.50 5.92
CA LEU A 436 5.12 1.91 4.87
C LEU A 436 4.32 1.06 3.88
N ALA A 437 3.40 0.23 4.38
CA ALA A 437 2.51 -0.57 3.55
C ALA A 437 1.62 0.30 2.66
N LEU A 438 1.03 1.38 3.20
CA LEU A 438 0.23 2.35 2.43
C LEU A 438 1.07 3.07 1.36
N LYS A 439 2.35 3.34 1.65
CA LYS A 439 3.27 3.95 0.68
C LYS A 439 3.59 3.00 -0.48
N ALA A 440 3.67 1.70 -0.21
CA ALA A 440 3.93 0.66 -1.21
C ALA A 440 2.71 0.32 -2.09
N ASP A 441 1.49 0.63 -1.64
CA ASP A 441 0.27 0.42 -2.40
C ASP A 441 0.27 1.18 -3.75
N LYS A 442 -0.11 0.48 -4.83
CA LYS A 442 -0.13 1.01 -6.20
C LYS A 442 -1.41 1.79 -6.55
N GLY A 443 -2.28 2.05 -5.57
CA GLY A 443 -3.48 2.86 -5.71
C GLY A 443 -4.79 2.05 -5.77
N SER A 444 -4.77 0.74 -5.51
CA SER A 444 -6.01 -0.05 -5.44
C SER A 444 -6.85 0.40 -4.23
N LEU A 445 -6.20 0.63 -3.09
CA LEU A 445 -6.84 1.14 -1.88
C LEU A 445 -7.42 2.54 -2.09
N GLU A 446 -6.69 3.43 -2.79
CA GLU A 446 -7.18 4.78 -3.10
C GLU A 446 -8.44 4.74 -3.97
N LYS A 447 -8.46 3.91 -5.03
CA LYS A 447 -9.65 3.74 -5.89
C LYS A 447 -10.86 3.25 -5.12
N ARG A 448 -10.68 2.26 -4.23
CA ARG A 448 -11.73 1.71 -3.34
C ARG A 448 -12.27 2.80 -2.41
N LEU A 449 -11.37 3.51 -1.76
CA LEU A 449 -11.72 4.57 -0.82
C LEU A 449 -12.48 5.71 -1.50
N ASP A 450 -12.01 6.19 -2.65
CA ASP A 450 -12.68 7.28 -3.38
C ASP A 450 -14.12 6.92 -3.78
N LYS A 451 -14.39 5.63 -4.06
CA LYS A 451 -15.75 5.13 -4.32
C LYS A 451 -16.58 5.06 -3.04
N ALA A 452 -16.01 4.53 -1.96
CA ALA A 452 -16.69 4.50 -0.66
C ALA A 452 -17.04 5.90 -0.16
N LEU A 453 -16.12 6.86 -0.27
CA LEU A 453 -16.29 8.23 0.23
C LEU A 453 -17.39 8.98 -0.53
N LYS A 454 -17.60 8.70 -1.82
CA LYS A 454 -18.74 9.24 -2.60
C LYS A 454 -20.09 8.76 -2.10
N ILE A 455 -20.15 7.53 -1.58
CA ILE A 455 -21.37 6.90 -1.08
C ILE A 455 -21.61 7.25 0.39
N PHE A 456 -20.54 7.31 1.19
CA PHE A 456 -20.58 7.60 2.62
C PHE A 456 -19.77 8.86 2.99
N PRO A 457 -20.14 10.06 2.48
CA PRO A 457 -19.32 11.27 2.63
C PRO A 457 -19.22 11.81 4.06
N LYS A 458 -20.04 11.30 4.99
CA LYS A 458 -20.06 11.70 6.40
C LYS A 458 -19.22 10.77 7.29
N GLN A 459 -18.73 9.65 6.77
CA GLN A 459 -17.96 8.68 7.57
C GLN A 459 -16.55 9.21 7.84
N ILE A 460 -16.19 9.32 9.12
CA ILE A 460 -14.92 9.91 9.56
C ILE A 460 -13.75 8.99 9.18
N GLU A 461 -13.92 7.68 9.32
CA GLU A 461 -12.89 6.68 9.04
C GLU A 461 -12.44 6.70 7.58
N LEU A 462 -13.37 6.93 6.64
CA LEU A 462 -13.03 7.07 5.21
C LEU A 462 -12.17 8.31 4.95
N LYS A 463 -12.47 9.42 5.63
CA LYS A 463 -11.67 10.65 5.54
C LYS A 463 -10.30 10.47 6.18
N ALA A 464 -10.25 9.79 7.33
CA ALA A 464 -9.02 9.45 8.02
C ALA A 464 -8.09 8.63 7.12
N TRP A 465 -8.59 7.51 6.55
CA TRP A 465 -7.80 6.69 5.64
C TRP A 465 -7.42 7.42 4.36
N GLY A 466 -8.29 8.27 3.82
CA GLY A 466 -7.97 9.10 2.66
C GLY A 466 -6.85 10.08 2.90
N ALA A 467 -6.78 10.65 4.09
CA ALA A 467 -5.68 11.50 4.51
C ALA A 467 -4.41 10.67 4.77
N LEU A 468 -4.50 9.55 5.50
CA LEU A 468 -3.36 8.68 5.82
C LEU A 468 -2.69 8.10 4.57
N ILE A 469 -3.46 7.59 3.60
CA ILE A 469 -2.93 7.07 2.32
C ILE A 469 -2.17 8.18 1.58
N ARG A 470 -2.74 9.39 1.51
CA ARG A 470 -2.12 10.53 0.83
C ARG A 470 -0.89 11.02 1.58
N ALA A 471 -0.91 11.01 2.91
CA ALA A 471 0.21 11.41 3.72
C ALA A 471 1.38 10.42 3.59
N ALA A 472 1.11 9.12 3.58
CA ALA A 472 2.12 8.09 3.37
C ALA A 472 2.81 8.21 2.00
N LYS A 473 2.04 8.54 0.95
CA LYS A 473 2.55 8.66 -0.43
C LYS A 473 3.14 10.03 -0.76
N GLN A 474 2.60 11.11 -0.21
CA GLN A 474 2.85 12.49 -0.65
C GLN A 474 3.14 13.48 0.47
N GLY A 475 3.14 13.03 1.73
CA GLY A 475 3.38 13.85 2.91
C GLY A 475 2.11 14.50 3.50
N SER A 476 2.14 14.75 4.80
CA SER A 476 1.04 15.32 5.59
C SER A 476 0.53 16.69 5.12
N PRO A 477 1.34 17.60 4.51
CA PRO A 477 0.80 18.84 3.92
C PRO A 477 -0.24 18.58 2.82
N ARG A 478 0.02 17.64 1.89
CA ARG A 478 -0.94 17.33 0.82
C ARG A 478 -2.17 16.61 1.33
N ALA A 479 -2.02 15.76 2.35
CA ALA A 479 -3.16 15.12 3.00
C ALA A 479 -4.09 16.12 3.70
N ARG A 480 -3.52 17.15 4.36
CA ARG A 480 -4.31 18.22 4.98
C ARG A 480 -5.05 19.06 3.95
N GLN A 481 -4.39 19.46 2.86
CA GLN A 481 -5.04 20.16 1.76
C GLN A 481 -6.20 19.33 1.17
N TRP A 482 -5.94 18.04 0.89
CA TRP A 482 -6.98 17.14 0.40
C TRP A 482 -8.16 17.01 1.37
N LEU A 483 -7.88 16.95 2.69
CA LEU A 483 -8.92 16.88 3.71
C LEU A 483 -9.79 18.14 3.67
N GLU A 484 -9.20 19.33 3.56
CA GLU A 484 -9.92 20.61 3.47
C GLU A 484 -10.85 20.68 2.25
N GLU A 485 -10.46 20.05 1.13
CA GLU A 485 -11.26 19.95 -0.09
C GLU A 485 -12.47 18.99 0.05
N GLN A 486 -12.54 18.17 1.11
CA GLN A 486 -13.64 17.23 1.31
C GLN A 486 -14.92 17.92 1.81
N GLN A 487 -16.07 17.49 1.27
CA GLN A 487 -17.38 17.95 1.72
C GLN A 487 -17.78 17.35 3.07
N ASN A 488 -18.71 17.99 3.79
CA ASN A 488 -19.25 17.53 5.08
C ASN A 488 -18.20 17.36 6.19
N ASN A 489 -17.18 18.22 6.22
CA ASN A 489 -16.22 18.25 7.32
C ASN A 489 -16.77 19.04 8.50
N THR A 490 -16.84 18.38 9.66
CA THR A 490 -17.03 19.07 10.94
C THR A 490 -15.67 19.42 11.52
N SER A 491 -15.60 20.43 12.40
CA SER A 491 -14.35 20.77 13.09
C SER A 491 -13.78 19.57 13.85
N GLY A 492 -14.64 18.76 14.48
CA GLY A 492 -14.23 17.53 15.17
C GLY A 492 -13.64 16.48 14.22
N THR A 493 -14.18 16.33 13.01
CA THR A 493 -13.61 15.45 11.97
C THR A 493 -12.21 15.91 11.57
N VAL A 494 -12.04 17.21 11.32
CA VAL A 494 -10.75 17.76 10.89
C VAL A 494 -9.71 17.60 11.99
N GLU A 495 -10.07 17.86 13.25
CA GLU A 495 -9.16 17.67 14.38
C GLU A 495 -8.75 16.21 14.52
N ARG A 496 -9.73 15.28 14.48
CA ARG A 496 -9.43 13.86 14.60
C ARG A 496 -8.48 13.36 13.52
N VAL A 497 -8.70 13.75 12.26
CA VAL A 497 -7.80 13.36 11.17
C VAL A 497 -6.42 14.01 11.31
N ARG A 498 -6.34 15.24 11.82
CA ARG A 498 -5.06 15.91 12.07
C ARG A 498 -4.24 15.18 13.14
N GLU A 499 -4.86 14.71 14.21
CA GLU A 499 -4.21 13.89 15.24
C GLU A 499 -3.61 12.61 14.63
N LEU A 500 -4.34 11.95 13.72
CA LEU A 500 -3.88 10.74 13.06
C LEU A 500 -2.71 10.99 12.11
N LEU A 501 -2.75 12.10 11.38
CA LEU A 501 -1.63 12.54 10.54
C LEU A 501 -0.39 12.86 11.39
N GLU A 502 -0.56 13.57 12.50
CA GLU A 502 0.53 13.88 13.42
C GLU A 502 1.13 12.60 14.03
N ARG A 503 0.30 11.65 14.44
CA ARG A 503 0.74 10.33 14.90
C ARG A 503 1.61 9.63 13.85
N MET A 504 1.19 9.64 12.59
CA MET A 504 1.96 9.03 11.50
C MET A 504 3.31 9.74 11.29
N ASP A 505 3.34 11.07 11.32
CA ASP A 505 4.57 11.87 11.20
C ASP A 505 5.54 11.56 12.36
N VAL A 506 5.01 11.40 13.58
CA VAL A 506 5.80 10.98 14.75
C VAL A 506 6.37 9.58 14.53
N ALA A 507 5.55 8.61 14.12
CA ALA A 507 5.97 7.24 13.88
C ALA A 507 7.08 7.15 12.82
N LEU A 508 6.90 7.83 11.68
CA LEU A 508 7.88 7.88 10.59
C LEU A 508 9.19 8.56 11.01
N SER A 509 9.12 9.65 11.78
CA SER A 509 10.32 10.36 12.22
C SER A 509 11.05 9.66 13.37
N GLU A 510 10.34 8.96 14.26
CA GLU A 510 10.96 8.13 15.30
C GLU A 510 11.74 6.95 14.73
N ALA A 511 11.29 6.36 13.62
CA ALA A 511 12.02 5.29 12.94
C ALA A 511 13.37 5.76 12.38
N THR A 512 13.53 7.06 12.14
CA THR A 512 14.80 7.66 11.67
C THR A 512 15.75 8.08 12.79
N LEU A 513 15.31 8.06 14.05
CA LEU A 513 16.18 8.39 15.18
C LEU A 513 17.17 7.25 15.41
N ILE A 514 18.45 7.58 15.38
CA ILE A 514 19.54 6.67 15.72
C ILE A 514 19.47 6.40 17.22
N ASN A 515 19.42 5.13 17.61
CA ASN A 515 19.58 4.77 19.01
C ASN A 515 21.02 5.06 19.42
N HIS A 516 21.20 5.93 20.43
CA HIS A 516 22.50 6.29 20.95
C HIS A 516 22.48 6.29 22.48
N PRO A 517 23.58 5.96 23.15
CA PRO A 517 23.68 6.15 24.59
C PRO A 517 23.53 7.64 24.93
N GLY A 518 22.89 7.94 26.06
CA GLY A 518 22.77 9.32 26.52
C GLY A 518 24.14 9.90 26.85
N LYS A 519 24.48 11.05 26.26
CA LYS A 519 25.58 11.91 26.71
C LYS A 519 25.00 13.27 27.04
N LEU A 520 24.96 13.63 28.31
CA LEU A 520 24.45 14.92 28.76
C LEU A 520 25.30 15.49 29.89
N VAL A 521 25.19 16.80 30.07
CA VAL A 521 25.75 17.53 31.22
C VAL A 521 24.78 18.63 31.65
N GLY A 522 24.70 18.89 32.95
CA GLY A 522 23.78 19.89 33.49
C GLY A 522 24.06 20.28 34.93
N LEU A 523 23.40 21.34 35.39
CA LEU A 523 23.42 21.78 36.79
C LEU A 523 22.47 20.92 37.61
N ALA A 524 22.95 20.27 38.67
CA ALA A 524 22.13 19.46 39.56
C ALA A 524 21.85 20.18 40.88
N LEU A 525 20.58 20.23 41.28
CA LEU A 525 20.17 20.81 42.56
C LEU A 525 19.20 19.85 43.26
N PRO A 526 19.38 19.58 44.58
CA PRO A 526 18.41 18.81 45.34
C PRO A 526 17.07 19.57 45.43
N VAL A 527 15.96 18.84 45.43
CA VAL A 527 14.60 19.39 45.60
C VAL A 527 13.80 18.54 46.59
N GLU A 528 13.00 19.19 47.42
CA GLU A 528 12.27 18.52 48.50
C GLU A 528 10.87 18.04 48.08
N GLN A 529 10.23 18.77 47.15
CA GLN A 529 8.86 18.49 46.71
C GLN A 529 8.81 18.37 45.19
N VAL A 530 8.06 17.37 44.71
CA VAL A 530 7.83 17.09 43.31
C VAL A 530 6.36 16.76 43.13
N ASN A 531 5.70 17.44 42.20
CA ASN A 531 4.35 17.11 41.75
C ASN A 531 4.43 16.28 40.47
N ASN A 532 3.63 15.22 40.36
CA ASN A 532 3.65 14.31 39.20
C ASN A 532 3.23 15.01 37.91
N ASP A 533 2.23 15.91 37.98
CA ASP A 533 1.62 16.56 36.82
C ASP A 533 2.54 17.57 36.12
N ASP A 534 3.60 18.01 36.80
CA ASP A 534 4.57 18.96 36.25
C ASP A 534 5.58 18.28 35.30
N TRP A 535 5.63 16.94 35.25
CA TRP A 535 6.69 16.22 34.56
C TRP A 535 6.19 15.26 33.47
N LEU A 536 6.98 15.18 32.40
CA LEU A 536 6.84 14.22 31.31
C LEU A 536 7.47 12.88 31.71
N LEU A 537 6.62 11.94 32.09
CA LEU A 537 6.99 10.58 32.50
C LEU A 537 7.29 9.69 31.29
N PRO A 538 8.20 8.69 31.41
CA PRO A 538 8.51 7.76 30.33
C PRO A 538 7.29 6.92 29.93
N LYS A 539 6.42 6.59 30.89
CA LYS A 539 5.12 5.96 30.69
C LYS A 539 4.03 6.79 31.36
N LYS A 540 2.86 6.90 30.70
CA LYS A 540 1.77 7.78 31.14
C LYS A 540 1.19 7.42 32.51
N ASP A 541 1.19 6.12 32.85
CA ASP A 541 0.61 5.60 34.10
C ASP A 541 1.66 5.34 35.19
N GLU A 542 2.89 5.82 35.01
CA GLU A 542 3.95 5.70 36.00
C GLU A 542 3.78 6.73 37.11
N ILE A 543 4.16 6.38 38.34
CA ILE A 543 4.08 7.27 39.49
C ILE A 543 5.50 7.52 39.99
N LEU A 544 5.84 8.79 40.21
CA LEU A 544 7.11 9.17 40.82
C LEU A 544 7.16 8.69 42.27
N GLN A 545 8.07 7.77 42.54
CA GLN A 545 8.31 7.23 43.89
C GLN A 545 9.80 7.29 44.20
N LEU A 546 10.13 7.72 45.42
CA LEU A 546 11.49 7.66 45.96
C LEU A 546 11.71 6.34 46.68
N GLU A 547 12.85 5.71 46.42
CA GLU A 547 13.31 4.59 47.24
C GLU A 547 13.84 5.09 48.59
N LYS A 548 13.86 4.22 49.59
CA LYS A 548 14.32 4.56 50.94
C LYS A 548 15.77 5.05 50.91
N GLY A 549 16.02 6.26 51.41
CA GLY A 549 17.36 6.86 51.44
C GLY A 549 17.75 7.62 50.16
N GLN A 550 16.83 7.78 49.21
CA GLN A 550 17.01 8.65 48.04
C GLN A 550 16.40 10.03 48.25
N ILE A 551 16.93 11.02 47.54
CA ILE A 551 16.36 12.35 47.38
C ILE A 551 16.15 12.67 45.90
N TRP A 552 15.32 13.67 45.63
CA TRP A 552 15.13 14.18 44.28
C TRP A 552 16.22 15.19 43.91
N TYR A 553 16.69 15.09 42.68
CA TYR A 553 17.55 16.06 42.03
C TYR A 553 16.84 16.61 40.79
N LYS A 554 16.84 17.94 40.69
CA LYS A 554 16.50 18.65 39.45
C LYS A 554 17.78 18.97 38.70
N VAL A 555 17.90 18.43 37.49
CA VAL A 555 19.03 18.67 36.61
C VAL A 555 18.61 19.60 35.48
N GLN A 556 19.15 20.82 35.44
CA GLN A 556 18.98 21.69 34.29
C GLN A 556 20.06 21.36 33.25
N VAL A 557 19.64 20.81 32.10
CA VAL A 557 20.56 20.36 31.06
C VAL A 557 21.23 21.57 30.40
N ALA A 558 22.56 21.57 30.39
CA ALA A 558 23.38 22.58 29.72
C ALA A 558 23.70 22.16 28.28
N ALA A 559 24.01 20.87 28.08
CA ALA A 559 24.28 20.31 26.77
C ALA A 559 23.97 18.80 26.74
N PHE A 560 23.65 18.27 25.57
CA PHE A 560 23.51 16.84 25.33
C PHE A 560 23.89 16.47 23.89
N HIS A 561 24.24 15.22 23.64
CA HIS A 561 24.52 14.70 22.31
C HIS A 561 23.26 14.02 21.74
N ASP A 562 22.78 14.46 20.57
CA ASP A 562 21.53 13.95 19.94
C ASP A 562 21.74 12.69 19.06
N GLY A 563 22.89 12.04 19.23
CA GLY A 563 23.34 10.92 18.39
C GLY A 563 24.17 11.34 17.18
N GLN A 564 24.11 12.62 16.80
CA GLN A 564 24.93 13.16 15.71
C GLN A 564 25.83 14.30 16.17
N ASN A 565 25.30 15.24 16.97
CA ASN A 565 26.02 16.43 17.40
C ASN A 565 25.69 16.80 18.85
N TRP A 566 26.62 17.48 19.51
CA TRP A 566 26.35 18.17 20.76
C TRP A 566 25.43 19.37 20.55
N ARG A 567 24.28 19.35 21.22
CA ARG A 567 23.31 20.44 21.34
C ARG A 567 23.55 21.19 22.64
N ARG A 568 23.37 22.51 22.61
CA ARG A 568 23.60 23.40 23.76
C ARG A 568 22.33 24.19 24.08
N ALA A 569 22.12 24.50 25.36
CA ALA A 569 21.03 25.37 25.79
C ALA A 569 21.23 26.82 25.27
N PRO A 570 20.16 27.57 24.97
CA PRO A 570 18.76 27.15 24.98
C PRO A 570 18.40 26.28 23.75
N PHE A 571 17.63 25.22 23.98
CA PHE A 571 17.25 24.21 22.99
C PHE A 571 16.04 24.62 22.14
N ASN A 572 16.01 25.87 21.67
CA ASN A 572 14.89 26.44 20.90
C ASN A 572 14.63 25.72 19.57
N GLN A 573 15.59 24.92 19.10
CA GLN A 573 15.51 24.15 17.87
C GLN A 573 14.94 22.74 18.07
N LEU A 574 14.68 22.30 19.31
CA LEU A 574 14.04 21.02 19.57
C LEU A 574 12.57 21.08 19.15
N ASN A 575 12.26 20.43 18.03
CA ASN A 575 10.90 20.27 17.57
C ASN A 575 10.30 19.00 18.21
N LEU A 576 9.53 19.18 19.28
CA LEU A 576 8.79 18.11 19.92
C LEU A 576 7.38 18.01 19.31
N PRO A 577 6.90 16.81 18.98
CA PRO A 577 5.52 16.63 18.53
C PRO A 577 4.54 16.92 19.66
N ARG A 578 3.30 17.30 19.32
CA ARG A 578 2.25 17.49 20.33
C ARG A 578 1.81 16.15 20.93
N ILE A 579 1.87 15.10 20.11
CA ILE A 579 1.54 13.75 20.53
C ILE A 579 2.83 13.00 20.90
N TYR A 580 2.87 12.44 22.11
CA TYR A 580 4.03 11.76 22.70
C TYR A 580 5.35 12.57 22.76
N PRO A 581 5.35 13.87 23.16
CA PRO A 581 6.57 14.67 23.29
C PRO A 581 7.61 14.03 24.22
N GLN A 582 7.16 13.33 25.26
CA GLN A 582 8.01 12.62 26.20
C GLN A 582 8.86 11.56 25.50
N ARG A 583 8.25 10.71 24.66
CA ARG A 583 8.94 9.59 24.00
C ARG A 583 10.04 10.09 23.07
N ARG A 584 9.73 11.15 22.31
CA ARG A 584 10.68 11.88 21.46
C ARG A 584 11.86 12.39 22.28
N LEU A 585 11.60 13.12 23.36
CA LEU A 585 12.64 13.76 24.15
C LEU A 585 13.53 12.73 24.87
N TRP A 586 12.94 11.68 25.43
CA TRP A 586 13.68 10.56 26.04
C TRP A 586 14.66 9.91 25.05
N ARG A 587 14.24 9.70 23.79
CA ARG A 587 15.10 9.13 22.75
C ARG A 587 16.20 10.09 22.30
N ILE A 588 15.88 11.36 22.09
CA ILE A 588 16.88 12.39 21.71
C ILE A 588 17.97 12.54 22.78
N LEU A 589 17.61 12.35 24.06
CA LEU A 589 18.56 12.41 25.17
C LEU A 589 19.29 11.07 25.41
N GLY A 590 18.94 10.00 24.68
CA GLY A 590 19.47 8.64 24.87
C GLY A 590 19.08 7.96 26.19
N LEU A 591 18.11 8.53 26.92
CA LEU A 591 17.66 8.06 28.24
C LEU A 591 16.80 6.79 28.16
N ASN A 592 16.28 6.48 26.97
CA ASN A 592 15.56 5.24 26.72
C ASN A 592 16.46 3.99 26.77
N LEU A 593 17.78 4.17 26.62
CA LEU A 593 18.77 3.10 26.73
C LEU A 593 19.46 3.10 28.09
N ASP A 594 19.86 4.29 28.56
CA ASP A 594 20.52 4.44 29.87
C ASP A 594 20.08 5.74 30.56
N PRO A 595 19.19 5.66 31.56
CA PRO A 595 18.74 6.81 32.33
C PRO A 595 19.67 7.19 33.50
N LYS A 596 20.81 6.52 33.68
CA LYS A 596 21.72 6.77 34.81
C LYS A 596 22.58 8.00 34.58
N ILE A 597 22.77 8.77 35.64
CA ILE A 597 23.66 9.93 35.69
C ILE A 597 24.52 9.88 36.96
N GLN A 598 25.66 10.56 36.92
CA GLN A 598 26.48 10.88 38.08
C GLN A 598 26.37 12.35 38.39
N ILE A 599 26.36 12.69 39.67
CA ILE A 599 26.35 14.06 40.17
C ILE A 599 27.65 14.27 40.94
N SER A 600 28.46 15.21 40.48
CA SER A 600 29.68 15.62 41.15
C SER A 600 29.43 16.79 42.07
N VAL A 601 29.89 16.65 43.32
CA VAL A 601 29.78 17.64 44.39
C VAL A 601 31.18 17.92 44.94
N TRP A 602 31.50 19.19 45.13
CA TRP A 602 32.77 19.62 45.72
C TRP A 602 32.61 19.90 47.21
N MET A 603 33.50 19.31 47.99
CA MET A 603 33.61 19.49 49.43
C MET A 603 34.38 20.79 49.75
N PRO A 604 34.26 21.36 50.97
CA PRO A 604 34.97 22.59 51.35
C PRO A 604 36.50 22.50 51.26
N ASP A 605 37.06 21.30 51.31
CA ASP A 605 38.50 21.01 51.13
C ASP A 605 38.91 20.88 49.65
N GLY A 606 37.98 21.10 48.72
CA GLY A 606 38.19 20.98 47.28
C GLY A 606 38.07 19.54 46.75
N GLN A 607 37.85 18.53 47.60
CA GLN A 607 37.68 17.16 47.14
C GLN A 607 36.36 16.97 46.40
N GLN A 608 36.42 16.28 45.26
CA GLN A 608 35.25 15.91 44.48
C GLN A 608 34.67 14.58 44.97
N LYS A 609 33.36 14.53 45.20
CA LYS A 609 32.60 13.31 45.49
C LYS A 609 31.52 13.09 44.44
N LEU A 610 31.34 11.84 44.04
CA LEU A 610 30.34 11.43 43.06
C LEU A 610 29.15 10.77 43.76
N VAL A 611 27.95 11.11 43.29
CA VAL A 611 26.68 10.55 43.75
C VAL A 611 25.96 9.97 42.53
N SER A 612 25.42 8.76 42.64
CA SER A 612 24.66 8.15 41.54
C SER A 612 23.19 8.56 41.59
N ALA A 613 22.60 8.84 40.43
CA ALA A 613 21.17 9.11 40.30
C ALA A 613 20.60 8.50 39.01
N THR A 614 19.29 8.28 38.98
CA THR A 614 18.56 7.75 37.83
C THR A 614 17.47 8.73 37.42
N VAL A 615 17.45 9.14 36.16
CA VAL A 615 16.42 10.00 35.60
C VAL A 615 15.07 9.27 35.59
N LYS A 616 14.05 9.90 36.16
CA LYS A 616 12.68 9.39 36.27
C LYS A 616 11.69 10.16 35.42
N ALA A 617 11.93 11.45 35.17
CA ALA A 617 11.04 12.27 34.34
C ALA A 617 11.75 13.46 33.70
N LEU A 618 11.08 14.08 32.73
CA LEU A 618 11.59 15.21 31.96
C LEU A 618 10.65 16.42 32.06
N TRP A 619 11.18 17.61 31.88
CA TRP A 619 10.39 18.81 31.69
C TRP A 619 11.00 19.62 30.55
N PHE A 620 10.15 20.21 29.72
CA PHE A 620 10.55 21.04 28.60
C PHE A 620 9.61 22.21 28.42
N ASP A 621 10.13 23.42 28.61
CA ASP A 621 9.43 24.67 28.26
C ASP A 621 10.43 25.67 27.68
N LYS A 622 10.02 26.39 26.62
CA LYS A 622 10.78 27.49 25.99
C LYS A 622 12.29 27.20 25.79
N GLY A 623 12.62 25.99 25.35
CA GLY A 623 14.01 25.59 25.08
C GLY A 623 14.82 25.24 26.33
N ILE A 624 14.23 25.15 27.51
CA ILE A 624 14.87 24.67 28.72
C ILE A 624 14.49 23.21 28.93
N VAL A 625 15.48 22.32 28.99
CA VAL A 625 15.28 20.91 29.35
C VAL A 625 15.69 20.72 30.80
N GLN A 626 14.79 20.15 31.61
CA GLN A 626 15.08 19.71 32.97
C GLN A 626 14.85 18.20 33.09
N LEU A 627 15.69 17.55 33.88
CA LEU A 627 15.55 16.16 34.25
C LEU A 627 15.21 16.12 35.74
N LEU A 628 14.29 15.23 36.11
CA LEU A 628 14.08 14.84 37.48
C LEU A 628 14.75 13.48 37.69
N ALA A 629 15.67 13.40 38.64
CA ALA A 629 16.41 12.19 38.95
C ALA A 629 16.28 11.83 40.43
N SER A 630 16.13 10.54 40.74
CA SER A 630 16.23 10.02 42.11
C SER A 630 17.64 9.50 42.35
N GLY A 631 18.26 9.88 43.46
CA GLY A 631 19.64 9.49 43.76
C GLY A 631 19.95 9.50 45.25
N GLU A 632 21.15 9.05 45.61
CA GLU A 632 21.60 9.01 47.00
C GLU A 632 21.66 10.41 47.62
N ILE A 633 21.56 10.50 48.95
CA ILE A 633 21.66 11.77 49.70
C ILE A 633 23.06 12.38 49.49
N THR A 634 23.13 13.70 49.29
CA THR A 634 24.41 14.42 49.16
C THR A 634 25.30 14.21 50.41
N PRO A 635 26.63 14.10 50.26
CA PRO A 635 27.54 13.90 51.38
C PRO A 635 27.39 14.96 52.49
N ALA A 636 27.56 14.53 53.76
CA ALA A 636 27.49 15.41 54.91
C ALA A 636 28.48 16.58 54.80
N GLY A 637 28.00 17.81 54.99
CA GLY A 637 28.79 19.05 54.85
C GLY A 637 28.51 19.84 53.56
N TYR A 638 27.79 19.27 52.60
CA TYR A 638 27.28 20.02 51.45
C TYR A 638 26.08 20.89 51.84
N SER A 639 26.15 22.20 51.56
CA SER A 639 25.03 23.13 51.73
C SER A 639 24.70 23.76 50.38
N ALA A 640 23.49 23.48 49.87
CA ALA A 640 23.03 24.00 48.60
C ALA A 640 23.08 25.54 48.58
N GLY A 641 23.89 26.11 47.70
CA GLY A 641 24.00 27.56 47.48
C GLY A 641 25.19 28.27 48.12
N ALA A 642 25.94 27.63 49.03
CA ALA A 642 27.09 28.27 49.69
C ALA A 642 28.45 27.99 49.04
N LEU A 643 28.60 26.84 48.36
CA LEU A 643 29.87 26.40 47.77
C LEU A 643 29.84 26.60 46.25
N LYS A 644 30.85 27.29 45.72
CA LYS A 644 31.23 27.23 44.31
C LYS A 644 32.43 26.29 44.17
N PRO A 645 32.45 25.40 43.17
CA PRO A 645 31.47 25.25 42.10
C PRO A 645 30.18 24.51 42.50
N ARG A 646 29.07 24.78 41.81
CA ARG A 646 27.76 24.13 42.04
C ARG A 646 27.77 22.67 41.56
N PRO A 647 26.87 21.78 42.02
CA PRO A 647 26.91 20.38 41.57
C PRO A 647 26.64 20.22 40.07
N ILE A 648 27.39 19.35 39.42
CA ILE A 648 27.24 19.05 38.00
C ILE A 648 26.78 17.61 37.81
N ALA A 649 25.72 17.41 37.03
CA ALA A 649 25.26 16.11 36.57
C ALA A 649 25.83 15.80 35.20
N PHE A 650 26.21 14.56 34.96
CA PHE A 650 26.63 14.07 33.65
C PHE A 650 26.31 12.58 33.48
N SER A 651 26.24 12.11 32.22
CA SER A 651 26.03 10.69 31.90
C SER A 651 27.21 9.83 32.37
N VAL A 652 26.91 8.68 32.98
CA VAL A 652 27.90 7.72 33.50
C VAL A 652 28.80 7.20 32.37
N ASP A 653 30.13 7.13 32.59
CA ASP A 653 31.13 6.59 31.66
C ASP A 653 31.15 7.24 30.25
N ARG A 654 30.54 8.41 30.08
CA ARG A 654 30.41 9.12 28.79
C ARG A 654 30.82 10.59 28.83
N PHE A 655 31.28 11.05 30.00
CA PHE A 655 31.85 12.36 30.21
C PHE A 655 33.18 12.18 30.93
N ARG A 656 34.30 12.39 30.20
CA ARG A 656 35.63 12.15 30.73
C ARG A 656 36.24 13.45 31.23
N TRP A 657 36.31 13.58 32.55
CA TRP A 657 37.11 14.62 33.19
C TRP A 657 38.58 14.43 32.83
N LEU A 658 39.21 15.50 32.35
CA LEU A 658 40.64 15.55 32.12
C LEU A 658 41.31 16.09 33.37
N GLN A 659 42.40 15.44 33.78
CA GLN A 659 43.29 15.95 34.82
C GLN A 659 44.57 16.46 34.13
N PRO A 660 44.73 17.79 33.99
CA PRO A 660 45.95 18.37 33.45
C PRO A 660 47.18 17.98 34.26
N ASP A 661 48.32 17.87 33.59
CA ASP A 661 49.60 17.77 34.28
C ASP A 661 49.85 19.07 35.06
N SER A 662 50.52 18.97 36.20
CA SER A 662 50.79 20.12 37.07
C SER A 662 52.29 20.33 37.23
N ILE A 663 52.74 21.58 37.10
CA ILE A 663 54.12 22.00 37.31
C ILE A 663 54.13 23.28 38.14
N ILE A 664 55.16 23.49 38.96
CA ILE A 664 55.31 24.75 39.68
C ILE A 664 55.93 25.79 38.73
N LEU A 665 55.44 27.04 38.75
CA LEU A 665 55.88 28.10 37.84
C LEU A 665 57.39 28.34 37.84
N GLY A 666 58.06 28.18 38.99
CA GLY A 666 59.53 28.27 39.09
C GLY A 666 60.26 27.20 38.28
N ASP A 667 59.77 25.96 38.31
CA ASP A 667 60.33 24.85 37.52
C ASP A 667 60.00 25.02 36.03
N LEU A 668 58.78 25.50 35.72
CA LEU A 668 58.41 25.85 34.35
C LEU A 668 59.33 26.93 33.78
N ASN A 669 59.75 27.91 34.59
CA ASN A 669 60.69 28.95 34.16
C ASN A 669 62.09 28.40 33.86
N GLN A 670 62.53 27.36 34.56
CA GLN A 670 63.81 26.70 34.24
C GLN A 670 63.77 25.99 32.88
N GLN A 671 62.61 25.43 32.52
CA GLN A 671 62.41 24.72 31.27
C GLN A 671 62.13 25.66 30.10
N GLN A 672 61.27 26.66 30.30
CA GLN A 672 60.75 27.56 29.28
C GLN A 672 60.69 29.03 29.79
N PRO A 673 61.86 29.70 29.96
CA PRO A 673 61.90 31.02 30.56
C PRO A 673 61.14 32.07 29.74
N ALA A 674 61.24 32.04 28.40
CA ALA A 674 60.54 32.99 27.54
C ALA A 674 59.01 32.91 27.68
N TRP A 675 58.46 31.70 27.85
CA TRP A 675 57.03 31.48 28.01
C TRP A 675 56.54 32.01 29.36
N VAL A 676 57.26 31.72 30.45
CA VAL A 676 56.92 32.26 31.78
C VAL A 676 56.99 33.80 31.81
N MET A 677 57.96 34.40 31.12
CA MET A 677 58.02 35.87 31.00
C MET A 677 56.77 36.44 30.31
N ALA A 678 56.29 35.81 29.24
CA ALA A 678 55.07 36.23 28.54
C ALA A 678 53.83 36.07 29.44
N ILE A 679 53.68 34.91 30.11
CA ILE A 679 52.59 34.64 31.06
C ILE A 679 52.53 35.72 32.14
N LEU A 680 53.65 36.02 32.80
CA LEU A 680 53.70 37.00 33.89
C LEU A 680 53.39 38.42 33.42
N THR A 681 53.85 38.79 32.22
CA THR A 681 53.58 40.11 31.61
C THR A 681 52.09 40.27 31.28
N ASN A 682 51.50 39.27 30.63
CA ASN A 682 50.10 39.28 30.24
C ASN A 682 49.16 39.17 31.46
N LEU A 683 49.56 38.39 32.48
CA LEU A 683 48.87 38.35 33.77
C LEU A 683 48.81 39.72 34.42
N TRP A 684 49.95 40.43 34.50
CA TRP A 684 50.00 41.76 35.12
C TRP A 684 49.10 42.75 34.38
N GLY A 685 49.13 42.72 33.04
CA GLY A 685 48.26 43.55 32.19
C GLY A 685 46.77 43.28 32.43
N ASP A 686 46.37 42.02 32.61
CA ASP A 686 44.98 41.65 32.89
C ASP A 686 44.53 42.08 34.29
N LEU A 687 45.40 41.93 35.29
CA LEU A 687 45.13 42.41 36.65
C LEU A 687 44.99 43.94 36.71
N GLN A 688 45.78 44.68 35.93
CA GLN A 688 45.65 46.13 35.79
C GLN A 688 44.30 46.50 35.16
N LYS A 689 43.93 45.84 34.05
CA LYS A 689 42.61 46.04 33.40
C LYS A 689 41.45 45.75 34.34
N ALA A 690 41.57 44.72 35.17
CA ALA A 690 40.58 44.35 36.18
C ALA A 690 40.62 45.22 37.45
N ARG A 691 41.52 46.22 37.52
CA ARG A 691 41.74 47.09 38.67
C ARG A 691 42.03 46.32 39.96
N ARG A 692 42.73 45.19 39.83
CA ARG A 692 43.18 44.33 40.95
C ARG A 692 44.58 44.65 41.43
N VAL A 693 45.34 45.41 40.64
CA VAL A 693 46.64 46.00 41.01
C VAL A 693 46.61 47.52 40.75
N THR A 694 47.45 48.28 41.46
CA THR A 694 47.54 49.74 41.27
C THR A 694 48.07 50.09 39.87
N GLU A 695 47.75 51.29 39.36
CA GLU A 695 48.23 51.80 38.05
C GLU A 695 49.76 52.05 38.00
N ARG A 696 50.53 51.58 39.00
CA ARG A 696 52.00 51.66 38.98
C ARG A 696 52.57 50.79 37.85
N ALA A 697 53.76 51.18 37.39
CA ALA A 697 54.55 50.37 36.45
C ALA A 697 54.77 48.95 37.02
N MET A 698 54.78 47.96 36.13
CA MET A 698 55.00 46.56 36.48
C MET A 698 56.27 46.41 37.35
N PRO A 699 56.22 45.61 38.44
CA PRO A 699 57.41 45.27 39.22
C PRO A 699 58.50 44.65 38.34
N ASN A 700 59.76 44.67 38.81
CA ASN A 700 60.82 43.92 38.14
C ASN A 700 60.40 42.45 38.00
N LEU A 701 60.56 41.88 36.80
CA LEU A 701 60.11 40.54 36.46
C LEU A 701 60.75 39.46 37.35
N GLU A 702 62.00 39.67 37.76
CA GLU A 702 62.72 38.77 38.68
C GLU A 702 62.09 38.75 40.08
N GLU A 703 61.56 39.89 40.53
CA GLU A 703 60.87 40.01 41.81
C GLU A 703 59.47 39.39 41.75
N LEU A 704 58.78 39.56 40.62
CA LEU A 704 57.47 38.95 40.38
C LEU A 704 57.59 37.43 40.31
N LEU A 705 58.59 36.92 39.57
CA LEU A 705 58.92 35.49 39.51
C LEU A 705 59.24 34.92 40.89
N LYS A 706 60.01 35.63 41.71
CA LYS A 706 60.33 35.20 43.08
C LYS A 706 59.07 35.07 43.95
N GLN A 707 58.09 35.96 43.77
CA GLN A 707 56.82 35.95 44.51
C GLN A 707 55.81 34.94 43.98
N SER A 708 55.94 34.52 42.72
CA SER A 708 55.06 33.55 42.06
C SER A 708 55.69 32.17 41.86
N SER A 709 56.91 31.96 42.34
CA SER A 709 57.71 30.76 42.03
C SER A 709 57.08 29.46 42.52
N ASP A 710 56.17 29.52 43.50
CA ASP A 710 55.47 28.40 44.11
C ASP A 710 54.06 28.17 43.53
N TRP A 711 53.64 28.98 42.56
CA TRP A 711 52.32 28.85 41.95
C TRP A 711 52.24 27.60 41.09
N VAL A 712 51.16 26.83 41.26
CA VAL A 712 50.89 25.65 40.46
C VAL A 712 50.28 26.08 39.12
N VAL A 713 50.89 25.63 38.03
CA VAL A 713 50.43 25.77 36.66
C VAL A 713 49.96 24.41 36.16
N GLN A 714 48.76 24.36 35.62
CA GLN A 714 48.22 23.19 34.94
C GLN A 714 48.52 23.29 33.45
N LEU A 715 49.04 22.22 32.85
CA LEU A 715 49.42 22.15 31.44
C LEU A 715 48.42 21.28 30.68
N ILE A 716 47.75 21.85 29.68
CA ILE A 716 46.77 21.14 28.86
C ILE A 716 46.59 21.84 27.50
N ASP A 717 46.47 21.09 26.41
CA ASP A 717 46.14 21.64 25.09
C ASP A 717 44.62 21.90 24.99
N VAL A 718 44.20 23.15 25.18
CA VAL A 718 42.80 23.58 25.07
C VAL A 718 42.47 24.21 23.72
N ASN A 719 43.49 24.61 22.96
CA ASN A 719 43.33 25.25 21.66
C ASN A 719 43.47 24.27 20.47
N ASN A 720 43.85 23.02 20.75
CA ASN A 720 44.02 21.89 19.82
C ASN A 720 45.15 22.10 18.80
N ASN A 721 46.27 22.69 19.23
CA ASN A 721 47.48 22.86 18.42
C ASN A 721 48.58 21.80 18.73
N ASN A 722 48.29 20.84 19.61
CA ASN A 722 49.21 19.82 20.15
C ASN A 722 50.36 20.38 21.01
N LEU A 723 50.24 21.61 21.51
CA LEU A 723 51.16 22.21 22.47
C LEU A 723 50.41 22.50 23.78
N PRO A 724 51.07 22.45 24.94
CA PRO A 724 50.41 22.71 26.21
C PRO A 724 50.10 24.20 26.37
N ASP A 725 48.87 24.52 26.74
CA ASP A 725 48.47 25.83 27.23
C ASP A 725 48.63 25.86 28.76
N ALA A 726 48.95 27.03 29.32
CA ALA A 726 49.17 27.23 30.75
C ALA A 726 47.90 27.72 31.45
N VAL A 727 47.39 26.93 32.38
CA VAL A 727 46.20 27.24 33.20
C VAL A 727 46.65 27.61 34.60
N LEU A 728 46.30 28.82 35.02
CA LEU A 728 46.67 29.38 36.31
C LEU A 728 45.42 29.67 37.14
N THR A 729 45.22 28.88 38.20
CA THR A 729 44.10 29.03 39.14
C THR A 729 44.62 29.57 40.46
N LEU A 730 44.26 30.81 40.80
CA LEU A 730 44.79 31.50 41.97
C LEU A 730 43.67 32.02 42.85
N ARG A 731 43.91 32.09 44.16
CA ARG A 731 42.97 32.74 45.08
C ARG A 731 43.01 34.25 44.88
N ALA A 732 41.85 34.89 45.01
CA ALA A 732 41.72 36.34 44.83
C ALA A 732 42.61 37.17 45.79
N ASP A 733 43.01 36.62 46.93
CA ASP A 733 43.85 37.30 47.93
C ASP A 733 45.36 37.09 47.72
N VAL A 734 45.78 36.09 46.92
CA VAL A 734 47.18 35.96 46.46
C VAL A 734 47.59 37.22 45.68
N PHE A 735 46.65 37.83 44.96
CA PHE A 735 46.88 39.07 44.21
C PHE A 735 46.94 40.32 45.10
N ALA A 736 46.31 40.30 46.27
CA ALA A 736 46.47 41.38 47.26
C ALA A 736 47.88 41.34 47.87
N ASN A 737 48.44 40.13 48.05
CA ASN A 737 49.81 39.93 48.55
C ASN A 737 50.88 40.40 47.54
N LEU A 738 50.59 40.40 46.23
CA LEU A 738 51.45 41.02 45.20
C LEU A 738 51.56 42.55 45.35
N GLN A 739 50.57 43.21 45.97
CA GLN A 739 50.62 44.66 46.23
C GLN A 739 51.29 45.01 47.57
N GLN A 740 51.07 44.18 48.59
CA GLN A 740 51.64 44.34 49.94
C GLN A 740 52.14 42.99 50.45
N PRO A 741 53.44 42.69 50.28
CA PRO A 741 54.04 41.46 50.78
C PRO A 741 53.82 41.32 52.29
N GLY A 742 53.13 40.25 52.72
CA GLY A 742 52.84 39.97 54.14
C GLY A 742 51.40 40.22 54.57
N ALA A 743 50.50 40.60 53.66
CA ALA A 743 49.06 40.67 53.96
C ALA A 743 48.51 39.28 54.31
N ALA A 744 47.78 39.17 55.43
CA ALA A 744 47.20 37.91 55.86
C ALA A 744 46.20 37.37 54.82
N LEU A 745 46.47 36.17 54.30
CA LEU A 745 45.56 35.45 53.41
C LEU A 745 44.26 35.14 54.17
N GLN A 746 43.14 35.70 53.72
CA GLN A 746 41.83 35.42 54.32
C GLN A 746 41.32 34.08 53.77
N GLY A 747 41.05 33.11 54.66
CA GLY A 747 40.79 31.71 54.32
C GLY A 747 39.59 31.42 53.38
N ASN A 748 38.78 32.41 52.99
CA ASN A 748 37.56 32.24 52.18
C ASN A 748 37.59 33.00 50.84
N ALA A 749 38.76 33.40 50.33
CA ALA A 749 38.85 34.10 49.04
C ALA A 749 38.52 33.18 47.85
N ALA A 750 37.62 33.60 46.97
CA ALA A 750 37.27 32.87 45.75
C ALA A 750 38.49 32.71 44.82
N THR A 751 38.63 31.55 44.18
CA THR A 751 39.63 31.33 43.14
C THR A 751 39.19 31.93 41.82
N ARG A 752 40.18 32.28 40.98
CA ARG A 752 40.02 32.81 39.63
C ARG A 752 41.01 32.14 38.71
N THR A 753 40.53 31.78 37.53
CA THR A 753 41.32 31.07 36.52
C THR A 753 41.67 31.96 35.34
N LEU A 754 42.91 31.86 34.88
CA LEU A 754 43.38 32.38 33.60
C LEU A 754 43.97 31.25 32.76
N ILE A 755 43.86 31.34 31.45
CA ILE A 755 44.50 30.42 30.51
C ILE A 755 45.32 31.23 29.51
N PHE A 756 46.58 30.83 29.35
CA PHE A 756 47.53 31.39 28.40
C PHE A 756 47.90 30.32 27.38
N ASP A 757 48.02 30.70 26.11
CA ASP A 757 48.43 29.76 25.07
C ASP A 757 49.92 29.39 25.15
N ASP A 758 50.40 28.57 24.20
CA ASP A 758 51.79 28.09 24.11
C ASP A 758 52.83 29.19 23.85
N VAL A 759 52.41 30.41 23.51
CA VAL A 759 53.30 31.59 23.41
C VAL A 759 53.11 32.58 24.58
N GLY A 760 52.15 32.30 25.46
CA GLY A 760 51.88 33.07 26.68
C GLY A 760 50.83 34.15 26.50
N ASP A 761 50.11 34.19 25.39
CA ASP A 761 49.00 35.12 25.16
C ASP A 761 47.75 34.69 25.94
N LEU A 762 47.07 35.68 26.52
CA LEU A 762 45.91 35.42 27.38
C LEU A 762 44.66 35.11 26.54
N ILE A 763 44.18 33.86 26.62
CA ILE A 763 43.05 33.35 25.84
C ILE A 763 41.76 33.15 26.66
N TYR A 764 41.85 33.15 28.00
CA TYR A 764 40.69 33.10 28.90
C TYR A 764 41.01 33.81 30.23
N SER A 765 40.12 34.69 30.72
CA SER A 765 40.29 35.38 32.01
C SER A 765 38.99 35.55 32.79
N GLU A 766 38.98 35.10 34.04
CA GLU A 766 37.91 35.36 35.02
C GLU A 766 38.07 36.69 35.78
N PHE A 767 39.06 37.51 35.41
CA PHE A 767 39.19 38.87 35.94
C PHE A 767 38.54 39.90 35.03
N THR A 768 38.63 39.70 33.73
CA THR A 768 38.16 40.65 32.72
C THR A 768 37.02 40.07 31.88
N THR A 769 37.34 39.30 30.83
CA THR A 769 36.40 38.85 29.79
C THR A 769 35.32 37.90 30.29
N HIS A 770 35.57 37.19 31.40
CA HIS A 770 34.67 36.20 31.99
C HIS A 770 34.48 36.40 33.50
N ALA A 771 34.45 37.65 33.98
CA ALA A 771 34.41 37.99 35.41
C ALA A 771 33.27 37.35 36.24
N THR A 772 32.15 37.01 35.61
CA THR A 772 30.99 36.37 36.27
C THR A 772 31.01 34.85 36.19
N GLN A 773 32.02 34.28 35.56
CA GLN A 773 32.16 32.85 35.31
C GLN A 773 33.22 32.24 36.22
N SER A 774 33.20 30.92 36.35
CA SER A 774 34.18 30.13 37.09
C SER A 774 34.41 28.82 36.36
N LEU A 775 35.65 28.57 35.93
CA LEU A 775 36.08 27.31 35.35
C LEU A 775 36.05 26.26 36.45
N THR A 776 35.40 25.14 36.18
CA THR A 776 35.26 24.02 37.12
C THR A 776 36.09 22.82 36.71
N GLY A 777 36.51 22.76 35.44
CA GLY A 777 37.43 21.75 34.95
C GLY A 777 37.42 21.63 33.43
N PHE A 778 38.10 20.59 32.96
CA PHE A 778 38.29 20.26 31.56
C PHE A 778 37.63 18.92 31.25
N ALA A 779 36.98 18.84 30.10
CA ALA A 779 36.30 17.63 29.67
C ALA A 779 36.62 17.27 28.23
N ASP A 780 36.84 15.99 28.00
CA ASP A 780 36.78 15.40 26.67
C ASP A 780 35.34 14.93 26.40
N LEU A 781 34.77 15.44 25.30
CA LEU A 781 33.40 15.11 24.87
C LEU A 781 33.35 13.91 23.90
N GLU A 782 34.50 13.26 23.64
CA GLU A 782 34.68 12.06 22.82
C GLU A 782 34.17 12.20 21.38
N ASP A 783 34.29 13.38 20.80
CA ASP A 783 33.88 13.68 19.42
C ASP A 783 35.06 14.13 18.54
N GLY A 784 36.30 14.00 19.04
CA GLY A 784 37.53 14.37 18.34
C GLY A 784 37.78 15.88 18.22
N GLY A 785 36.95 16.71 18.86
CA GLY A 785 37.17 18.16 18.94
C GLY A 785 38.12 18.58 20.06
N ALA A 786 38.44 19.88 20.10
CA ALA A 786 39.22 20.48 21.18
C ALA A 786 38.60 20.21 22.57
N VAL A 787 39.45 20.23 23.60
CA VAL A 787 39.04 20.12 25.00
C VAL A 787 37.93 21.13 25.30
N ALA A 788 36.90 20.68 26.01
CA ALA A 788 35.82 21.55 26.45
C ALA A 788 36.13 22.13 27.83
N LEU A 789 35.97 23.45 27.96
CA LEU A 789 35.95 24.13 29.25
C LEU A 789 34.57 23.96 29.88
N VAL A 790 34.53 23.43 31.10
CA VAL A 790 33.31 23.35 31.90
C VAL A 790 33.25 24.57 32.81
N VAL A 791 32.29 25.45 32.54
CA VAL A 791 32.23 26.79 33.16
C VAL A 791 30.93 26.98 33.91
N ASP A 792 31.01 27.29 35.20
CA ASP A 792 29.89 27.71 36.03
C ASP A 792 29.58 29.19 35.79
N SER A 793 28.32 29.50 35.43
CA SER A 793 27.85 30.86 35.16
C SER A 793 26.55 31.15 35.93
N PRO A 794 26.11 32.42 36.07
CA PRO A 794 24.86 32.74 36.77
C PRO A 794 23.63 31.97 36.23
N ASN A 795 23.62 31.66 34.93
CA ASN A 795 22.50 31.01 34.24
C ASN A 795 22.61 29.48 34.18
N GLY A 796 23.66 28.89 34.75
CA GLY A 796 23.93 27.45 34.71
C GLY A 796 25.34 27.13 34.20
N TYR A 797 25.58 25.85 33.96
CA TYR A 797 26.82 25.39 33.34
C TYR A 797 26.86 25.70 31.84
N MET A 798 28.06 25.99 31.34
CA MET A 798 28.35 26.15 29.92
C MET A 798 29.52 25.24 29.53
N LEU A 799 29.41 24.58 28.37
CA LEU A 799 30.54 23.92 27.72
C LEU A 799 31.06 24.85 26.63
N LYS A 800 32.28 25.38 26.80
CA LYS A 800 32.93 26.22 25.79
C LYS A 800 34.03 25.46 25.07
N ARG A 801 34.19 25.73 23.77
CA ARG A 801 35.30 25.18 22.97
C ARG A 801 36.05 26.27 22.26
N TRP A 802 37.33 26.01 22.01
CA TRP A 802 38.15 26.88 21.20
C TRP A 802 37.66 26.93 19.76
N ASN A 803 37.40 28.13 19.25
CA ASN A 803 37.17 28.36 17.83
C ASN A 803 38.44 28.91 17.19
N ALA A 804 39.18 28.06 16.48
CA ALA A 804 40.45 28.44 15.83
C ALA A 804 40.32 29.61 14.84
N LYS A 805 39.15 29.83 14.22
CA LYS A 805 38.95 30.95 13.28
C LYS A 805 38.75 32.29 13.98
N ARG A 806 38.16 32.27 15.17
CA ARG A 806 37.85 33.48 15.95
C ARG A 806 38.81 33.71 17.11
N GLN A 807 39.62 32.70 17.45
CA GLN A 807 40.54 32.68 18.58
C GLN A 807 39.86 33.03 19.91
N ILE A 808 38.68 32.43 20.16
CA ILE A 808 37.91 32.59 21.39
C ILE A 808 37.27 31.28 21.84
N PHE A 809 36.93 31.19 23.13
CA PHE A 809 36.10 30.13 23.68
C PHE A 809 34.61 30.47 23.56
N GLU A 810 33.85 29.65 22.83
CA GLU A 810 32.40 29.82 22.59
C GLU A 810 31.56 28.55 22.79
#